data_AF-A0A956U357-F1
#
_entry.id   AF-A0A956U357-F1
#
_cell.length_a   1.000
_cell.length_b   1.000
_cell.length_c   1.000
_cell.angle_alpha   90.00
_cell.angle_beta   90.00
_cell.angle_gamma   90.00
#
_symmetry.space_group_name_H-M   'P 1'
#
loop_
_entity.id
_entity.type
_entity.pdbx_description
1 polymer ?
#
loop_
_entity_poly.entity_id
_entity_poly.type
_entity_poly.pdbx_seq_one_letter_code
_entity_poly.pdbx_strand_id
1 'polypeptide(L)'
;MKSAISKTRKYNGFNAPKGSRISFVDGAPVVPDNPIIPFIEGDGIGPEIWLATRRVVDAAVASAYGGKRNIAWFEIFAGGKAKELFDNWLPDDSVDAIADFGVAIKGPLNTPSGGGFRSLNVRLRQTLDLYSCIRPIHHIEGVPSVLKAPEKLDVVIFRENTEDVYAGIEYQAGTEDALKVAGLLSELGTEVREGTGIGIKIISKEASRRLVRRAIQYAIDHGRKSVTLVHKGNIQKYTEGAFSLWGYELAKEEFGDLTITEKELWDEHDGVLPEGKVLVNDRIADAIFYELLINPEKYSVIATTNLNGDYLSDACAAQVGGLGVAPGANIGDTSALFEAVHGTAPTIAGKNIANPTSLLLSALMMLEYMGWDEAAAMVHKALSRTIGNKRATGDLTRLMDDARALSTSEFADALIAELPAVEAKEQLVGDETKNQNVVPAANTRGKRAMPKVSVIGAGGVGATCAQYIANMGLADVVLLDIQEGIPQGKGLDLLQAGALLGSDARIHGTNDYADTVGSDIVVITAGIARKPGMSRDDLLKTNATIVQEVAHRAFTLSPEAIFLVVTNPLDVMTYLVWKTTGLPSAKVIGMAGALDSARFKAFIAEALDVSVVDIQAMVLGGHGDLMVPLPRYSTVSGIPITELMDAEKIEALCARTRDGGAEIVSHLKTGSAFYAPGASVTMMVESILKDSHRLIPSSVHVGGAYGIKGDLFIGLPTVLCRHGVHGVVEIKLRRDEKRALKASAKTVQGTIETMETLLG
;
A
#
# COMPACT_ATOMS: atom_id res chain seq x y z
N MET A 1 5.65 -10.66 -41.06
CA MET A 1 6.81 -11.21 -40.31
C MET A 1 6.54 -11.08 -38.83
N LYS A 2 6.38 -12.21 -38.13
CA LYS A 2 6.29 -12.27 -36.67
C LYS A 2 7.66 -11.90 -36.11
N SER A 3 7.79 -10.69 -35.58
CA SER A 3 8.99 -10.25 -34.86
C SER A 3 8.87 -10.71 -33.40
N ALA A 4 9.87 -11.44 -32.94
CA ALA A 4 9.98 -11.97 -31.60
C ALA A 4 10.12 -10.85 -30.57
N ILE A 5 9.23 -10.79 -29.57
CA ILE A 5 9.48 -10.00 -28.35
C ILE A 5 10.13 -10.94 -27.33
N SER A 6 11.45 -10.82 -27.30
CA SER A 6 12.37 -11.41 -26.33
C SER A 6 12.35 -10.58 -25.05
N LYS A 7 12.21 -11.25 -23.90
CA LYS A 7 12.38 -10.76 -22.51
C LYS A 7 11.39 -9.67 -22.06
N THR A 8 10.60 -9.97 -21.02
CA THR A 8 9.77 -9.00 -20.29
C THR A 8 10.62 -7.80 -19.88
N ARG A 9 10.32 -6.60 -20.43
CA ARG A 9 10.92 -5.32 -20.02
C ARG A 9 10.75 -5.18 -18.51
N LYS A 10 11.82 -4.79 -17.82
CA LYS A 10 11.80 -4.46 -16.41
C LYS A 10 11.74 -2.95 -16.25
N TYR A 11 11.10 -2.48 -15.19
CA TYR A 11 11.08 -1.07 -14.81
C TYR A 11 11.61 -0.96 -13.40
N ASN A 12 12.60 -0.09 -13.18
CA ASN A 12 13.29 0.06 -11.90
C ASN A 12 13.90 -1.27 -11.38
N GLY A 13 14.22 -2.20 -12.29
CA GLY A 13 14.71 -3.55 -11.96
C GLY A 13 13.63 -4.60 -11.63
N PHE A 14 12.35 -4.22 -11.60
CA PHE A 14 11.22 -5.09 -11.28
C PHE A 14 10.45 -5.53 -12.54
N ASN A 15 9.87 -6.73 -12.50
CA ASN A 15 8.94 -7.17 -13.53
C ASN A 15 7.56 -6.58 -13.23
N ALA A 16 6.85 -6.13 -14.26
CA ALA A 16 5.44 -5.77 -14.13
C ALA A 16 4.61 -6.99 -13.66
N PRO A 17 3.55 -6.76 -12.85
CA PRO A 17 2.67 -7.82 -12.39
C PRO A 17 1.89 -8.47 -13.55
N LYS A 18 1.20 -9.59 -13.27
CA LYS A 18 0.30 -10.21 -14.25
C LYS A 18 -0.94 -9.33 -14.44
N GLY A 19 -1.05 -8.72 -15.61
CA GLY A 19 -2.19 -7.93 -16.05
C GLY A 19 -1.98 -7.48 -17.49
N SER A 20 -2.84 -6.58 -17.98
CA SER A 20 -2.76 -6.03 -19.33
C SER A 20 -2.60 -4.51 -19.28
N ARG A 21 -1.91 -3.92 -20.27
CA ARG A 21 -1.81 -2.47 -20.40
C ARG A 21 -3.16 -1.86 -20.80
N ILE A 22 -3.37 -0.60 -20.43
CA ILE A 22 -4.42 0.22 -21.05
C ILE A 22 -3.88 0.77 -22.37
N SER A 23 -4.70 0.72 -23.41
CA SER A 23 -4.41 1.33 -24.72
C SER A 23 -5.31 2.54 -24.94
N PHE A 24 -4.98 3.40 -25.91
CA PHE A 24 -5.77 4.58 -26.23
C PHE A 24 -6.23 4.55 -27.69
N VAL A 25 -7.48 4.94 -27.92
CA VAL A 25 -8.06 5.15 -29.25
C VAL A 25 -8.65 6.55 -29.24
N ASP A 26 -8.15 7.43 -30.11
CA ASP A 26 -8.58 8.84 -30.21
C ASP A 26 -8.58 9.59 -28.85
N GLY A 27 -7.59 9.30 -28.00
CA GLY A 27 -7.45 9.90 -26.67
C GLY A 27 -8.32 9.29 -25.56
N ALA A 28 -9.19 8.33 -25.89
CA ALA A 28 -10.02 7.60 -24.93
C ALA A 28 -9.35 6.28 -24.52
N PRO A 29 -9.38 5.90 -23.22
CA PRO A 29 -8.77 4.66 -22.73
C PRO A 29 -9.62 3.43 -23.10
N VAL A 30 -8.96 2.38 -23.57
CA VAL A 30 -9.52 1.04 -23.74
C VAL A 30 -9.00 0.15 -22.62
N VAL A 31 -9.89 -0.17 -21.69
CA VAL A 31 -9.53 -0.74 -20.39
C VAL A 31 -9.84 -2.25 -20.34
N PRO A 32 -8.83 -3.11 -20.08
CA PRO A 32 -9.05 -4.54 -19.85
C PRO A 32 -9.64 -4.81 -18.45
N ASP A 33 -10.14 -6.02 -18.19
CA ASP A 33 -10.69 -6.39 -16.87
C ASP A 33 -9.62 -6.45 -15.75
N ASN A 34 -8.35 -6.68 -16.11
CA ASN A 34 -7.22 -6.69 -15.19
C ASN A 34 -6.10 -5.75 -15.68
N PRO A 35 -6.27 -4.42 -15.58
CA PRO A 35 -5.27 -3.46 -16.02
C PRO A 35 -4.11 -3.38 -15.03
N ILE A 36 -2.90 -3.24 -15.57
CA ILE A 36 -1.72 -2.85 -14.80
C ILE A 36 -1.76 -1.34 -14.63
N ILE A 37 -1.75 -0.88 -13.39
CA ILE A 37 -1.75 0.55 -13.06
C ILE A 37 -0.51 0.86 -12.23
N PRO A 38 0.47 1.58 -12.81
CA PRO A 38 1.61 2.06 -12.05
C PRO A 38 1.18 3.02 -10.95
N PHE A 39 1.82 2.93 -9.78
CA PHE A 39 1.62 3.89 -8.71
C PHE A 39 2.94 4.36 -8.10
N ILE A 40 2.93 5.61 -7.61
CA ILE A 40 4.02 6.21 -6.84
C ILE A 40 3.47 6.58 -5.46
N GLU A 41 4.00 5.99 -4.39
CA GLU A 41 3.57 6.33 -3.02
C GLU A 41 3.78 7.81 -2.70
N GLY A 42 4.88 8.38 -3.20
CA GLY A 42 5.26 9.76 -2.97
C GLY A 42 6.04 9.95 -1.67
N ASP A 43 6.07 11.19 -1.19
CA ASP A 43 6.85 11.64 -0.05
C ASP A 43 5.93 12.13 1.09
N GLY A 44 6.49 12.21 2.31
CA GLY A 44 5.76 12.70 3.48
C GLY A 44 4.57 11.80 3.83
N ILE A 45 3.35 12.35 3.81
CA ILE A 45 2.12 11.57 4.07
C ILE A 45 1.76 10.59 2.95
N GLY A 46 2.41 10.67 1.79
CA GLY A 46 2.10 9.90 0.59
C GLY A 46 1.90 8.39 0.83
N PRO A 47 2.86 7.67 1.44
CA PRO A 47 2.72 6.24 1.72
C PRO A 47 1.50 5.89 2.58
N GLU A 48 1.14 6.70 3.58
CA GLU A 48 0.00 6.45 4.46
C GLU A 48 -1.34 6.65 3.75
N ILE A 49 -1.49 7.76 3.01
CA ILE A 49 -2.73 8.03 2.28
C ILE A 49 -2.89 7.11 1.08
N TRP A 50 -1.78 6.67 0.46
CA TRP A 50 -1.80 5.67 -0.60
C TRP A 50 -2.31 4.32 -0.08
N LEU A 51 -1.75 3.85 1.05
CA LEU A 51 -2.18 2.61 1.67
C LEU A 51 -3.68 2.63 2.00
N ALA A 52 -4.19 3.73 2.55
CA ALA A 52 -5.61 3.92 2.79
C ALA A 52 -6.43 3.92 1.48
N THR A 53 -6.02 4.72 0.49
CA THR A 53 -6.70 4.86 -0.80
C THR A 53 -6.81 3.53 -1.53
N ARG A 54 -5.69 2.81 -1.68
CA ARG A 54 -5.66 1.50 -2.35
C ARG A 54 -6.61 0.51 -1.72
N ARG A 55 -6.68 0.45 -0.37
CA ARG A 55 -7.59 -0.46 0.34
C ARG A 55 -9.05 -0.19 0.01
N VAL A 56 -9.46 1.08 -0.03
CA VAL A 56 -10.83 1.48 -0.34
C VAL A 56 -11.15 1.17 -1.81
N VAL A 57 -10.25 1.50 -2.73
CA VAL A 57 -10.41 1.23 -4.18
C VAL A 57 -10.51 -0.27 -4.46
N ASP A 58 -9.59 -1.08 -3.90
CA ASP A 58 -9.60 -2.53 -4.09
C ASP A 58 -10.91 -3.15 -3.57
N ALA A 59 -11.41 -2.67 -2.43
CA ALA A 59 -12.69 -3.14 -1.86
C ALA A 59 -13.88 -2.73 -2.74
N ALA A 60 -13.90 -1.50 -3.26
CA ALA A 60 -14.97 -1.01 -4.12
C ALA A 60 -15.01 -1.73 -5.47
N VAL A 61 -13.86 -1.96 -6.11
CA VAL A 61 -13.77 -2.73 -7.36
C VAL A 61 -14.24 -4.18 -7.14
N ALA A 62 -13.82 -4.81 -6.04
CA ALA A 62 -14.28 -6.16 -5.70
C ALA A 62 -15.80 -6.21 -5.46
N SER A 63 -16.34 -5.24 -4.72
CA SER A 63 -17.79 -5.09 -4.44
C SER A 63 -18.60 -4.89 -5.73
N ALA A 64 -18.18 -3.96 -6.58
CA ALA A 64 -18.91 -3.60 -7.79
C ALA A 64 -18.94 -4.70 -8.85
N TYR A 65 -17.83 -5.44 -9.02
CA TYR A 65 -17.67 -6.36 -10.15
C TYR A 65 -17.58 -7.83 -9.77
N GLY A 66 -17.73 -8.18 -8.49
CA GLY A 66 -17.73 -9.58 -8.02
C GLY A 66 -16.46 -10.34 -8.40
N GLY A 67 -15.30 -9.65 -8.40
CA GLY A 67 -14.00 -10.21 -8.76
C GLY A 67 -13.72 -10.37 -10.27
N LYS A 68 -14.68 -10.03 -11.16
CA LYS A 68 -14.44 -10.05 -12.62
C LYS A 68 -13.42 -9.01 -13.06
N ARG A 69 -13.43 -7.85 -12.41
CA ARG A 69 -12.45 -6.78 -12.59
C ARG A 69 -11.55 -6.69 -11.36
N ASN A 70 -10.27 -6.41 -11.57
CA ASN A 70 -9.30 -6.15 -10.49
C ASN A 70 -8.16 -5.29 -11.03
N ILE A 71 -7.45 -4.57 -10.17
CA ILE A 71 -6.31 -3.74 -10.58
C ILE A 71 -5.00 -4.45 -10.22
N ALA A 72 -4.13 -4.65 -11.21
CA ALA A 72 -2.77 -5.11 -11.00
C ALA A 72 -1.85 -3.92 -10.69
N TRP A 73 -1.84 -3.49 -9.43
CA TRP A 73 -0.99 -2.38 -8.98
C TRP A 73 0.50 -2.68 -9.18
N PHE A 74 1.20 -1.75 -9.83
CA PHE A 74 2.64 -1.83 -10.07
C PHE A 74 3.37 -0.66 -9.43
N GLU A 75 4.18 -0.91 -8.40
CA GLU A 75 4.94 0.18 -7.79
C GLU A 75 6.05 0.66 -8.71
N ILE A 76 6.11 1.98 -8.92
CA ILE A 76 7.18 2.70 -9.57
C ILE A 76 7.65 3.85 -8.68
N PHE A 77 8.87 4.33 -8.88
CA PHE A 77 9.54 5.16 -7.88
C PHE A 77 9.76 6.59 -8.36
N ALA A 78 9.40 7.57 -7.53
CA ALA A 78 9.84 8.95 -7.63
C ALA A 78 9.96 9.55 -6.23
N GLY A 79 10.63 10.70 -6.11
CA GLY A 79 10.82 11.38 -4.83
C GLY A 79 11.95 10.80 -3.98
N GLY A 80 11.84 10.95 -2.66
CA GLY A 80 12.84 10.52 -1.68
C GLY A 80 13.11 9.02 -1.73
N LYS A 81 12.06 8.20 -1.89
CA LYS A 81 12.21 6.73 -2.04
C LYS A 81 13.03 6.36 -3.27
N ALA A 82 12.84 7.06 -4.39
CA ALA A 82 13.63 6.84 -5.59
C ALA A 82 15.09 7.30 -5.43
N LYS A 83 15.29 8.45 -4.76
CA LYS A 83 16.63 8.96 -4.47
C LYS A 83 17.43 7.99 -3.59
N GLU A 84 16.79 7.39 -2.59
CA GLU A 84 17.43 6.41 -1.71
C GLU A 84 17.80 5.11 -2.45
N LEU A 85 16.88 4.58 -3.27
CA LEU A 85 17.05 3.29 -3.93
C LEU A 85 17.93 3.34 -5.19
N PHE A 86 17.90 4.45 -5.94
CA PHE A 86 18.50 4.54 -7.29
C PHE A 86 19.44 5.74 -7.46
N ASP A 87 19.67 6.54 -6.41
CA ASP A 87 20.38 7.83 -6.47
C ASP A 87 19.75 8.83 -7.48
N ASN A 88 18.50 8.60 -7.89
CA ASN A 88 17.77 9.41 -8.86
C ASN A 88 16.35 9.72 -8.35
N TRP A 89 15.98 11.00 -8.33
CA TRP A 89 14.67 11.49 -7.87
C TRP A 89 13.51 11.09 -8.78
N LEU A 90 13.77 10.88 -10.08
CA LEU A 90 12.78 10.39 -11.03
C LEU A 90 13.52 9.56 -12.10
N PRO A 91 13.68 8.25 -11.85
CA PRO A 91 14.20 7.30 -12.83
C PRO A 91 13.36 7.31 -14.12
N ASP A 92 14.02 7.23 -15.27
CA ASP A 92 13.34 7.23 -16.58
C ASP A 92 12.44 6.00 -16.74
N ASP A 93 12.86 4.84 -16.20
CA ASP A 93 12.04 3.62 -16.12
C ASP A 93 10.66 3.87 -15.48
N SER A 94 10.56 4.77 -14.50
CA SER A 94 9.28 5.10 -13.86
C SER A 94 8.38 5.86 -14.83
N VAL A 95 8.95 6.75 -15.64
CA VAL A 95 8.23 7.51 -16.68
C VAL A 95 7.81 6.57 -17.82
N ASP A 96 8.71 5.70 -18.24
CA ASP A 96 8.46 4.67 -19.25
C ASP A 96 7.34 3.71 -18.84
N ALA A 97 7.27 3.33 -17.55
CA ALA A 97 6.20 2.49 -17.05
C ALA A 97 4.84 3.18 -17.18
N ILE A 98 4.75 4.48 -16.86
CA ILE A 98 3.51 5.25 -17.02
C ILE A 98 3.12 5.30 -18.51
N ALA A 99 4.08 5.55 -19.40
CA ALA A 99 3.82 5.58 -20.85
C ALA A 99 3.38 4.21 -21.41
N ASP A 100 3.99 3.12 -20.94
CA ASP A 100 3.71 1.77 -21.44
C ASP A 100 2.37 1.22 -20.95
N PHE A 101 1.98 1.55 -19.72
CA PHE A 101 0.74 1.07 -19.09
C PHE A 101 -0.42 2.06 -19.17
N GLY A 102 -0.15 3.32 -19.51
CA GLY A 102 -1.14 4.32 -19.91
C GLY A 102 -1.78 5.09 -18.76
N VAL A 103 -2.20 4.43 -17.69
CA VAL A 103 -2.87 5.08 -16.55
C VAL A 103 -2.07 4.84 -15.28
N ALA A 104 -1.78 5.89 -14.52
CA ALA A 104 -1.05 5.80 -13.26
C ALA A 104 -1.63 6.73 -12.18
N ILE A 105 -1.28 6.47 -10.93
CA ILE A 105 -1.67 7.29 -9.78
C ILE A 105 -0.49 7.61 -8.86
N LYS A 106 -0.42 8.81 -8.29
CA LYS A 106 0.67 9.21 -7.40
C LYS A 106 0.23 9.96 -6.15
N GLY A 107 0.89 9.67 -5.02
CA GLY A 107 0.91 10.55 -3.86
C GLY A 107 1.69 11.84 -4.11
N PRO A 108 1.74 12.76 -3.15
CA PRO A 108 2.47 14.03 -3.27
C PRO A 108 3.98 13.79 -3.37
N LEU A 109 4.68 14.61 -4.17
CA LEU A 109 6.15 14.56 -4.30
C LEU A 109 6.76 15.83 -3.73
N ASN A 110 7.85 15.69 -2.99
CA ASN A 110 8.57 16.84 -2.46
C ASN A 110 9.38 17.50 -3.59
N THR A 111 9.38 18.83 -3.63
CA THR A 111 10.27 19.61 -4.52
C THR A 111 11.13 20.51 -3.65
N PRO A 112 12.46 20.31 -3.59
CA PRO A 112 13.34 21.17 -2.79
C PRO A 112 13.20 22.64 -3.21
N SER A 113 12.90 23.52 -2.27
CA SER A 113 12.85 24.97 -2.52
C SER A 113 14.28 25.53 -2.63
N GLY A 114 14.62 26.14 -3.77
CA GLY A 114 15.80 27.02 -3.88
C GLY A 114 17.08 26.42 -4.45
N GLY A 115 17.07 25.27 -5.13
CA GLY A 115 18.25 24.82 -5.87
C GLY A 115 18.08 23.57 -6.74
N GLY A 116 18.54 23.66 -8.00
CA GLY A 116 19.19 22.56 -8.71
C GLY A 116 18.41 21.73 -9.72
N PHE A 117 17.07 21.59 -9.63
CA PHE A 117 16.31 20.73 -10.55
C PHE A 117 14.90 21.26 -10.84
N ARG A 118 14.39 21.01 -12.05
CA ARG A 118 12.98 21.26 -12.41
C ARG A 118 12.05 20.41 -11.53
N SER A 119 10.89 20.94 -11.17
CA SER A 119 9.85 20.23 -10.40
C SER A 119 9.58 18.84 -10.98
N LEU A 120 9.56 17.81 -10.13
CA LEU A 120 9.32 16.41 -10.55
C LEU A 120 7.93 16.27 -11.20
N ASN A 121 6.93 16.96 -10.67
CA ASN A 121 5.58 16.97 -11.23
C ASN A 121 5.56 17.61 -12.62
N VAL A 122 6.28 18.72 -12.81
CA VAL A 122 6.40 19.39 -14.12
C VAL A 122 7.11 18.48 -15.11
N ARG A 123 8.20 17.81 -14.70
CA ARG A 123 8.91 16.85 -15.55
C ARG A 123 8.00 15.71 -16.00
N LEU A 124 7.26 15.09 -15.09
CA LEU A 124 6.28 14.03 -15.43
C LEU A 124 5.26 14.53 -16.45
N ARG A 125 4.66 15.71 -16.22
CA ARG A 125 3.65 16.28 -17.13
C ARG A 125 4.20 16.58 -18.52
N GLN A 126 5.40 17.15 -18.60
CA GLN A 126 6.02 17.48 -19.88
C GLN A 126 6.48 16.23 -20.63
N THR A 127 7.13 15.28 -19.97
CA THR A 127 7.65 14.08 -20.63
C THR A 127 6.54 13.15 -21.12
N LEU A 128 5.40 13.10 -20.43
CA LEU A 128 4.23 12.30 -20.80
C LEU A 128 3.17 13.09 -21.58
N ASP A 129 3.45 14.36 -21.93
CA ASP A 129 2.52 15.31 -22.57
C ASP A 129 1.12 15.33 -21.92
N LEU A 130 1.08 15.38 -20.58
CA LEU A 130 -0.15 15.43 -19.78
C LEU A 130 -0.70 16.86 -19.72
N TYR A 131 -1.16 17.34 -20.88
CA TYR A 131 -1.41 18.75 -21.14
C TYR A 131 -2.65 19.33 -20.49
N SER A 132 -3.57 18.49 -20.00
CA SER A 132 -4.80 18.93 -19.36
C SER A 132 -4.82 18.49 -17.90
N CYS A 133 -4.74 19.44 -16.98
CA CYS A 133 -5.02 19.19 -15.56
C CYS A 133 -6.51 19.41 -15.32
N ILE A 134 -7.22 18.37 -14.89
CA ILE A 134 -8.66 18.35 -14.68
C ILE A 134 -8.94 18.23 -13.18
N ARG A 135 -9.74 19.16 -12.66
CA ARG A 135 -10.13 19.20 -11.23
C ARG A 135 -11.65 19.43 -11.10
N PRO A 136 -12.45 18.38 -10.90
CA PRO A 136 -13.84 18.52 -10.49
C PRO A 136 -13.90 18.96 -9.02
N ILE A 137 -14.65 20.02 -8.76
CA ILE A 137 -14.77 20.65 -7.46
C ILE A 137 -16.24 20.89 -7.18
N HIS A 138 -16.79 20.04 -6.32
CA HIS A 138 -18.14 20.17 -5.80
C HIS A 138 -18.14 19.86 -4.31
N HIS A 139 -19.15 20.35 -3.62
CA HIS A 139 -19.34 20.02 -2.21
C HIS A 139 -19.79 18.57 -2.04
N ILE A 140 -19.09 17.85 -1.17
CA ILE A 140 -19.46 16.50 -0.77
C ILE A 140 -20.36 16.62 0.45
N GLU A 141 -21.55 16.03 0.39
CA GLU A 141 -22.51 16.05 1.49
C GLU A 141 -21.85 15.60 2.81
N GLY A 142 -22.04 16.38 3.87
CA GLY A 142 -21.45 16.17 5.19
C GLY A 142 -20.07 16.82 5.40
N VAL A 143 -19.32 17.16 4.34
CA VAL A 143 -18.03 17.85 4.49
C VAL A 143 -18.26 19.26 5.03
N PRO A 144 -17.59 19.68 6.11
CA PRO A 144 -17.79 21.00 6.67
C PRO A 144 -17.10 22.06 5.79
N SER A 145 -17.69 23.24 5.69
CA SER A 145 -17.08 24.40 5.02
C SER A 145 -17.24 25.64 5.88
N VAL A 146 -16.30 26.58 5.72
CA VAL A 146 -16.36 27.91 6.32
C VAL A 146 -17.25 28.87 5.54
N LEU A 147 -17.68 28.49 4.32
CA LEU A 147 -18.61 29.29 3.52
C LEU A 147 -20.06 28.93 3.80
N LYS A 148 -20.97 29.86 3.50
CA LYS A 148 -22.40 29.74 3.84
C LYS A 148 -23.18 28.76 2.98
N ALA A 149 -22.79 28.60 1.71
CA ALA A 149 -23.51 27.80 0.72
C ALA A 149 -22.54 27.05 -0.21
N PRO A 150 -21.66 26.19 0.35
CA PRO A 150 -20.67 25.45 -0.43
C PRO A 150 -21.31 24.54 -1.51
N GLU A 151 -22.52 24.04 -1.26
CA GLU A 151 -23.28 23.15 -2.13
C GLU A 151 -23.68 23.76 -3.48
N LYS A 152 -23.58 25.09 -3.63
CA LYS A 152 -23.83 25.76 -4.90
C LYS A 152 -22.66 25.70 -5.87
N LEU A 153 -21.46 25.41 -5.39
CA LEU A 153 -20.28 25.27 -6.25
C LEU A 153 -20.21 23.84 -6.79
N ASP A 154 -20.37 23.70 -8.09
CA ASP A 154 -20.10 22.46 -8.85
C ASP A 154 -19.44 22.85 -10.17
N VAL A 155 -18.11 22.88 -10.16
CA VAL A 155 -17.30 23.28 -11.31
C VAL A 155 -16.27 22.22 -11.67
N VAL A 156 -15.96 22.09 -12.95
CA VAL A 156 -14.83 21.29 -13.44
C VAL A 156 -13.83 22.21 -14.11
N ILE A 157 -12.63 22.30 -13.53
CA ILE A 157 -11.57 23.17 -14.02
C ILE A 157 -10.64 22.37 -14.92
N PHE A 158 -10.54 22.82 -16.17
CA PHE A 158 -9.56 22.41 -17.17
C PHE A 158 -8.44 23.45 -17.21
N ARG A 159 -7.27 23.06 -16.71
CA ARG A 159 -6.06 23.86 -16.64
C ARG A 159 -5.07 23.39 -17.70
N GLU A 160 -4.60 24.30 -18.54
CA GLU A 160 -3.44 24.07 -19.42
C GLU A 160 -2.23 23.74 -18.54
N ASN A 161 -1.49 22.67 -18.86
CA ASN A 161 -0.55 22.08 -17.91
C ASN A 161 0.89 21.92 -18.44
N THR A 162 1.21 22.51 -19.61
CA THR A 162 2.53 22.40 -20.26
C THR A 162 3.28 23.72 -20.42
N GLU A 163 2.57 24.84 -20.49
CA GLU A 163 3.12 26.17 -20.79
C GLU A 163 2.92 27.14 -19.61
N ASP A 164 2.77 28.43 -19.90
CA ASP A 164 2.75 29.54 -18.95
C ASP A 164 4.10 29.71 -18.21
N VAL A 165 4.15 30.55 -17.18
CA VAL A 165 5.29 30.71 -16.28
C VAL A 165 5.70 29.38 -15.61
N TYR A 166 4.79 28.41 -15.56
CA TYR A 166 5.03 27.05 -15.07
C TYR A 166 5.98 26.24 -15.97
N ALA A 167 6.25 26.70 -17.19
CA ALA A 167 7.31 26.14 -18.04
C ALA A 167 8.72 26.31 -17.42
N GLY A 168 8.88 27.18 -16.40
CA GLY A 168 10.14 27.36 -15.67
C GLY A 168 11.24 28.00 -16.51
N ILE A 169 10.86 28.83 -17.49
CA ILE A 169 11.79 29.59 -18.31
C ILE A 169 12.10 30.88 -17.57
N GLU A 170 13.11 30.83 -16.70
CA GLU A 170 13.51 31.95 -15.85
C GLU A 170 15.03 32.06 -15.71
N TYR A 171 15.50 33.28 -15.48
CA TYR A 171 16.91 33.62 -15.36
C TYR A 171 17.13 34.42 -14.08
N GLN A 172 18.01 33.92 -13.23
CA GLN A 172 18.32 34.53 -11.94
C GLN A 172 19.01 35.89 -12.13
N ALA A 173 18.61 36.87 -11.32
CA ALA A 173 19.21 38.20 -11.33
C ALA A 173 20.74 38.16 -11.20
N GLY A 174 21.42 38.97 -12.03
CA GLY A 174 22.88 39.11 -12.01
C GLY A 174 23.66 37.97 -12.69
N THR A 175 22.98 36.94 -13.22
CA THR A 175 23.64 35.89 -14.02
C THR A 175 23.91 36.37 -15.45
N GLU A 176 24.90 35.75 -16.11
CA GLU A 176 25.26 36.07 -17.50
C GLU A 176 24.06 35.89 -18.46
N ASP A 177 23.25 34.86 -18.25
CA ASP A 177 22.07 34.60 -19.08
C ASP A 177 20.97 35.64 -18.88
N ALA A 178 20.73 36.10 -17.64
CA ALA A 178 19.81 37.19 -17.38
C ALA A 178 20.26 38.50 -18.06
N LEU A 179 21.57 38.78 -18.06
CA LEU A 179 22.13 39.95 -18.75
C LEU A 179 21.99 39.86 -20.27
N LYS A 180 22.18 38.67 -20.86
CA LYS A 180 21.94 38.44 -22.30
C LYS A 180 20.49 38.69 -22.68
N VAL A 181 19.54 38.15 -21.90
CA VAL A 181 18.11 38.34 -22.14
C VAL A 181 17.72 39.80 -21.94
N ALA A 182 18.25 40.47 -20.92
CA ALA A 182 18.05 41.91 -20.72
C ALA A 182 18.55 42.73 -21.93
N GLY A 183 19.73 42.40 -22.47
CA GLY A 183 20.26 43.04 -23.68
C GLY A 183 19.35 42.88 -24.88
N LEU A 184 18.82 41.67 -25.12
CA LEU A 184 17.83 41.43 -26.18
C LEU A 184 16.54 42.24 -25.97
N LEU A 185 16.06 42.35 -24.73
CA LEU A 185 14.89 43.16 -24.40
C LEU A 185 15.15 44.66 -24.64
N SER A 186 16.35 45.15 -24.33
CA SER A 186 16.78 46.51 -24.64
C SER A 186 16.82 46.76 -26.16
N GLU A 187 17.29 45.80 -26.97
CA GLU A 187 17.22 45.89 -28.44
C GLU A 187 15.78 45.99 -28.96
N LEU A 188 14.83 45.35 -28.27
CA LEU A 188 13.39 45.45 -28.54
C LEU A 188 12.72 46.68 -27.90
N GLY A 189 13.49 47.59 -27.30
CA GLY A 189 13.02 48.85 -26.72
C GLY A 189 12.47 48.73 -25.30
N THR A 190 12.81 47.65 -24.57
CA THR A 190 12.39 47.41 -23.18
C THR A 190 13.59 47.49 -22.23
N GLU A 191 13.62 48.51 -21.39
CA GLU A 191 14.64 48.67 -20.35
C GLU A 191 14.37 47.73 -19.15
N VAL A 192 15.34 46.88 -18.81
CA VAL A 192 15.30 46.00 -17.64
C VAL A 192 16.20 46.56 -16.55
N ARG A 193 15.66 46.72 -15.33
CA ARG A 193 16.43 47.26 -14.20
C ARG A 193 17.56 46.32 -13.80
N GLU A 194 18.69 46.88 -13.38
CA GLU A 194 19.77 46.10 -12.79
C GLU A 194 19.27 45.30 -11.57
N GLY A 195 19.77 44.07 -11.41
CA GLY A 195 19.34 43.18 -10.33
C GLY A 195 17.95 42.54 -10.53
N THR A 196 17.37 42.60 -11.74
CA THR A 196 16.07 41.98 -12.06
C THR A 196 16.25 40.50 -12.43
N GLY A 197 15.43 39.63 -11.83
CA GLY A 197 15.21 38.27 -12.34
C GLY A 197 14.20 38.29 -13.49
N ILE A 198 14.43 37.51 -14.54
CA ILE A 198 13.63 37.56 -15.76
C ILE A 198 12.91 36.22 -15.94
N GLY A 199 11.57 36.26 -16.04
CA GLY A 199 10.75 35.10 -16.38
C GLY A 199 10.05 35.28 -17.73
N ILE A 200 9.91 34.20 -18.50
CA ILE A 200 9.23 34.19 -19.79
C ILE A 200 7.93 33.41 -19.69
N LYS A 201 6.80 34.07 -19.98
CA LYS A 201 5.48 33.44 -20.10
C LYS A 201 5.21 33.12 -21.56
N ILE A 202 5.02 31.84 -21.87
CA ILE A 202 4.63 31.35 -23.20
C ILE A 202 3.21 30.82 -23.15
N ILE A 203 2.42 31.11 -24.19
CA ILE A 203 1.10 30.52 -24.45
C ILE A 203 0.98 30.35 -25.97
N SER A 204 0.70 29.13 -26.43
CA SER A 204 0.57 28.80 -27.85
C SER A 204 -0.88 28.49 -28.25
N LYS A 205 -1.16 28.67 -29.55
CA LYS A 205 -2.46 28.36 -30.15
C LYS A 205 -2.80 26.88 -30.01
N GLU A 206 -1.82 26.01 -30.23
CA GLU A 206 -2.00 24.56 -30.16
C GLU A 206 -2.37 24.11 -28.75
N ALA A 207 -1.59 24.50 -27.73
CA ALA A 207 -1.84 24.13 -26.34
C ALA A 207 -3.20 24.66 -25.84
N SER A 208 -3.53 25.91 -26.19
CA SER A 208 -4.82 26.52 -25.85
C SER A 208 -5.98 25.75 -26.47
N ARG A 209 -5.90 25.45 -27.77
CA ARG A 209 -6.97 24.77 -28.51
C ARG A 209 -7.19 23.33 -28.03
N ARG A 210 -6.13 22.55 -27.80
CA ARG A 210 -6.28 21.17 -27.32
C ARG A 210 -6.95 21.09 -25.94
N LEU A 211 -6.66 22.05 -25.05
CA LEU A 211 -7.33 22.16 -23.76
C LEU A 211 -8.81 22.52 -23.93
N VAL A 212 -9.09 23.63 -24.65
CA VAL A 212 -10.47 24.13 -24.80
C VAL A 212 -11.36 23.12 -25.52
N ARG A 213 -10.84 22.41 -26.52
CA ARG A 213 -11.54 21.28 -27.17
C ARG A 213 -12.00 20.25 -26.15
N ARG A 214 -11.08 19.82 -25.27
CA ARG A 214 -11.39 18.81 -24.25
C ARG A 214 -12.40 19.33 -23.23
N ALA A 215 -12.33 20.61 -22.85
CA ALA A 215 -13.31 21.24 -21.96
C ALA A 215 -14.71 21.34 -22.58
N ILE A 216 -14.82 21.72 -23.85
CA ILE A 216 -16.10 21.79 -24.58
C ILE A 216 -16.67 20.39 -24.79
N GLN A 217 -15.85 19.43 -25.23
CA GLN A 217 -16.27 18.04 -25.39
C GLN A 217 -16.78 17.47 -24.07
N TYR A 218 -16.05 17.69 -22.96
CA TYR A 218 -16.50 17.28 -21.63
C TYR A 218 -17.85 17.91 -21.26
N ALA A 219 -18.03 19.20 -21.53
CA ALA A 219 -19.30 19.89 -21.25
C ALA A 219 -20.47 19.26 -22.03
N ILE A 220 -20.27 18.93 -23.30
CA ILE A 220 -21.27 18.26 -24.15
C ILE A 220 -21.58 16.87 -23.60
N ASP A 221 -20.55 16.04 -23.38
CA ASP A 221 -20.71 14.64 -22.96
C ASP A 221 -21.40 14.49 -21.60
N HIS A 222 -21.21 15.47 -20.72
CA HIS A 222 -21.76 15.47 -19.36
C HIS A 222 -22.96 16.42 -19.18
N GLY A 223 -23.49 16.99 -20.27
CA GLY A 223 -24.64 17.91 -20.23
C GLY A 223 -24.41 19.16 -19.36
N ARG A 224 -23.17 19.66 -19.29
CA ARG A 224 -22.82 20.90 -18.57
C ARG A 224 -23.26 22.11 -19.39
N LYS A 225 -23.72 23.14 -18.70
CA LYS A 225 -24.39 24.29 -19.33
C LYS A 225 -23.44 25.33 -19.90
N SER A 226 -22.20 25.40 -19.42
CA SER A 226 -21.27 26.47 -19.76
C SER A 226 -19.81 26.06 -19.74
N VAL A 227 -19.01 26.67 -20.62
CA VAL A 227 -17.55 26.66 -20.61
C VAL A 227 -17.07 28.11 -20.52
N THR A 228 -16.44 28.45 -19.40
CA THR A 228 -15.91 29.79 -19.15
C THR A 228 -14.40 29.83 -19.37
N LEU A 229 -13.95 30.65 -20.32
CA LEU A 229 -12.54 30.93 -20.56
C LEU A 229 -12.06 31.97 -19.55
N VAL A 230 -11.17 31.58 -18.64
CA VAL A 230 -10.62 32.50 -17.62
C VAL A 230 -9.25 33.00 -18.05
N HIS A 231 -9.09 34.32 -18.10
CA HIS A 231 -7.88 34.94 -18.63
C HIS A 231 -7.68 36.39 -18.11
N LYS A 232 -6.47 36.94 -18.19
CA LYS A 232 -6.13 38.35 -17.90
C LYS A 232 -5.75 39.10 -19.17
N GLY A 233 -6.53 38.85 -20.23
CA GLY A 233 -6.25 39.35 -21.58
C GLY A 233 -6.32 40.88 -21.73
N ASN A 234 -6.97 41.58 -20.80
CA ASN A 234 -6.97 43.04 -20.76
C ASN A 234 -5.57 43.62 -20.47
N ILE A 235 -4.72 42.89 -19.74
CA ILE A 235 -3.33 43.25 -19.46
C ILE A 235 -2.37 42.46 -20.36
N GLN A 236 -2.55 41.14 -20.44
CA GLN A 236 -1.69 40.21 -21.16
C GLN A 236 -2.29 39.83 -22.52
N LYS A 237 -2.39 40.82 -23.42
CA LYS A 237 -3.15 40.73 -24.69
C LYS A 237 -2.71 39.57 -25.59
N TYR A 238 -1.40 39.34 -25.70
CA TYR A 238 -0.84 38.39 -26.67
C TYR A 238 -0.53 37.00 -26.09
N THR A 239 -0.84 36.77 -24.81
CA THR A 239 -0.74 35.45 -24.19
C THR A 239 -2.12 35.03 -23.69
N GLU A 240 -2.61 35.64 -22.61
CA GLU A 240 -3.92 35.27 -22.05
C GLU A 240 -5.10 35.81 -22.87
N GLY A 241 -4.95 36.97 -23.52
CA GLY A 241 -5.93 37.43 -24.51
C GLY A 241 -5.98 36.52 -25.73
N ALA A 242 -4.83 36.02 -26.17
CA ALA A 242 -4.73 35.07 -27.27
C ALA A 242 -5.33 33.70 -26.90
N PHE A 243 -5.11 33.20 -25.67
CA PHE A 243 -5.77 31.99 -25.16
C PHE A 243 -7.30 32.07 -25.31
N SER A 244 -7.90 33.16 -24.84
CA SER A 244 -9.36 33.38 -24.93
C SER A 244 -9.83 33.44 -26.39
N LEU A 245 -9.13 34.23 -27.23
CA LEU A 245 -9.43 34.33 -28.66
C LEU A 245 -9.40 32.96 -29.36
N TRP A 246 -8.32 32.20 -29.19
CA TRP A 246 -8.17 30.87 -29.80
C TRP A 246 -9.20 29.87 -29.29
N GLY A 247 -9.64 30.00 -28.04
CA GLY A 247 -10.73 29.20 -27.48
C GLY A 247 -12.07 29.48 -28.16
N TYR A 248 -12.43 30.77 -28.34
CA TYR A 248 -13.63 31.15 -29.08
C TYR A 248 -13.56 30.76 -30.56
N GLU A 249 -12.41 30.93 -31.22
CA GLU A 249 -12.20 30.46 -32.60
C GLU A 249 -12.49 28.96 -32.72
N LEU A 250 -11.93 28.15 -31.81
CA LEU A 250 -12.15 26.70 -31.80
C LEU A 250 -13.61 26.33 -31.53
N ALA A 251 -14.25 26.97 -30.55
CA ALA A 251 -15.66 26.71 -30.24
C ALA A 251 -16.54 26.92 -31.49
N LYS A 252 -16.30 28.00 -32.23
CA LYS A 252 -17.01 28.30 -33.48
C LYS A 252 -16.68 27.31 -34.59
N GLU A 253 -15.41 26.98 -34.79
CA GLU A 253 -14.93 26.16 -35.91
C GLU A 253 -15.31 24.68 -35.77
N GLU A 254 -15.22 24.13 -34.56
CA GLU A 254 -15.36 22.68 -34.30
C GLU A 254 -16.68 22.33 -33.61
N PHE A 255 -17.32 23.28 -32.93
CA PHE A 255 -18.53 23.06 -32.12
C PHE A 255 -19.62 24.13 -32.35
N GLY A 256 -19.63 24.83 -33.48
CA GLY A 256 -20.57 25.93 -33.74
C GLY A 256 -22.05 25.52 -33.61
N ASP A 257 -22.39 24.30 -34.05
CA ASP A 257 -23.75 23.76 -33.93
C ASP A 257 -24.13 23.37 -32.50
N LEU A 258 -23.16 23.21 -31.59
CA LEU A 258 -23.37 22.78 -30.21
C LEU A 258 -23.07 23.87 -29.18
N THR A 259 -22.47 24.98 -29.59
CA THR A 259 -22.12 26.11 -28.70
C THR A 259 -22.90 27.36 -29.05
N ILE A 260 -22.94 28.29 -28.10
CA ILE A 260 -23.46 29.65 -28.27
C ILE A 260 -22.63 30.61 -27.42
N THR A 261 -22.33 31.80 -27.92
CA THR A 261 -21.64 32.84 -27.15
C THR A 261 -22.59 33.59 -26.21
N GLU A 262 -22.06 34.20 -25.14
CA GLU A 262 -22.87 35.05 -24.26
C GLU A 262 -23.55 36.20 -25.02
N LYS A 263 -22.91 36.72 -26.06
CA LYS A 263 -23.50 37.75 -26.91
C LYS A 263 -24.71 37.22 -27.70
N GLU A 264 -24.54 36.12 -28.43
CA GLU A 264 -25.62 35.49 -29.21
C GLU A 264 -26.79 35.07 -28.31
N LEU A 265 -26.48 34.56 -27.10
CA LEU A 265 -27.49 34.22 -26.10
C LEU A 265 -28.40 35.40 -25.74
N TRP A 266 -27.83 36.59 -25.54
CA TRP A 266 -28.60 37.79 -25.19
C TRP A 266 -29.23 38.46 -26.41
N ASP A 267 -28.52 38.53 -27.53
CA ASP A 267 -28.98 39.22 -28.74
C ASP A 267 -30.09 38.42 -29.47
N GLU A 268 -30.06 37.09 -29.43
CA GLU A 268 -30.94 36.22 -30.23
C GLU A 268 -31.91 35.36 -29.40
N HIS A 269 -31.62 35.15 -28.11
CA HIS A 269 -32.38 34.22 -27.25
C HIS A 269 -32.81 34.83 -25.90
N ASP A 270 -32.76 36.16 -25.74
CA ASP A 270 -33.20 36.88 -24.53
C ASP A 270 -32.59 36.34 -23.22
N GLY A 271 -31.35 35.82 -23.28
CA GLY A 271 -30.64 35.26 -22.12
C GLY A 271 -31.02 33.82 -21.77
N VAL A 272 -31.90 33.16 -22.53
CA VAL A 272 -32.35 31.78 -22.28
C VAL A 272 -31.50 30.80 -23.09
N LEU A 273 -30.79 29.90 -22.41
CA LEU A 273 -29.92 28.91 -23.07
C LEU A 273 -30.76 27.93 -23.91
N PRO A 274 -30.55 27.84 -25.24
CA PRO A 274 -31.26 26.87 -26.06
C PRO A 274 -30.94 25.42 -25.65
N GLU A 275 -31.92 24.54 -25.78
CA GLU A 275 -31.75 23.13 -25.45
C GLU A 275 -30.63 22.49 -26.29
N GLY A 276 -29.76 21.72 -25.64
CA GLY A 276 -28.62 21.06 -26.28
C GLY A 276 -27.42 21.96 -26.61
N LYS A 277 -27.49 23.27 -26.34
CA LYS A 277 -26.35 24.20 -26.52
C LYS A 277 -25.54 24.37 -25.24
N VAL A 278 -24.23 24.53 -25.39
CA VAL A 278 -23.30 24.92 -24.33
C VAL A 278 -22.94 26.40 -24.46
N LEU A 279 -23.12 27.17 -23.39
CA LEU A 279 -22.71 28.57 -23.34
C LEU A 279 -21.19 28.69 -23.27
N VAL A 280 -20.56 29.33 -24.25
CA VAL A 280 -19.14 29.69 -24.21
C VAL A 280 -19.03 31.17 -23.85
N ASN A 281 -18.41 31.47 -22.72
CA ASN A 281 -18.18 32.83 -22.25
C ASN A 281 -16.76 33.01 -21.69
N ASP A 282 -16.41 34.21 -21.26
CA ASP A 282 -15.11 34.49 -20.65
C ASP A 282 -15.24 35.40 -19.43
N ARG A 283 -14.27 35.28 -18.52
CA ARG A 283 -14.16 36.15 -17.34
C ARG A 283 -12.71 36.52 -17.11
N ILE A 284 -12.51 37.75 -16.61
CA ILE A 284 -11.19 38.22 -16.22
C ILE A 284 -10.73 37.46 -14.96
N ALA A 285 -9.46 37.04 -14.94
CA ALA A 285 -8.90 36.14 -13.93
C ALA A 285 -9.08 36.57 -12.47
N ASP A 286 -9.04 37.87 -12.15
CA ASP A 286 -9.33 38.39 -10.81
C ASP A 286 -10.84 38.42 -10.50
N ALA A 287 -11.65 38.79 -11.49
CA ALA A 287 -13.11 38.86 -11.34
C ALA A 287 -13.75 37.49 -11.09
N ILE A 288 -13.21 36.41 -11.67
CA ILE A 288 -13.79 35.07 -11.49
C ILE A 288 -13.69 34.58 -10.03
N PHE A 289 -12.67 34.96 -9.27
CA PHE A 289 -12.58 34.61 -7.84
C PHE A 289 -13.75 35.18 -7.04
N TYR A 290 -14.15 36.42 -7.36
CA TYR A 290 -15.33 37.04 -6.77
C TYR A 290 -16.62 36.34 -7.22
N GLU A 291 -16.75 36.10 -8.53
CA GLU A 291 -17.95 35.50 -9.10
C GLU A 291 -18.21 34.08 -8.57
N LEU A 292 -17.19 33.26 -8.36
CA LEU A 292 -17.35 31.91 -7.78
C LEU A 292 -17.73 31.92 -6.30
N LEU A 293 -17.54 33.03 -5.59
CA LEU A 293 -18.02 33.18 -4.21
C LEU A 293 -19.48 33.67 -4.15
N ILE A 294 -19.87 34.51 -5.12
CA ILE A 294 -21.15 35.23 -5.08
C ILE A 294 -22.22 34.56 -5.93
N ASN A 295 -21.86 34.04 -7.11
CA ASN A 295 -22.75 33.41 -8.08
C ASN A 295 -22.16 32.10 -8.65
N PRO A 296 -21.70 31.15 -7.81
CA PRO A 296 -21.05 29.92 -8.28
C PRO A 296 -21.91 29.13 -9.29
N GLU A 297 -23.23 29.12 -9.14
CA GLU A 297 -24.18 28.37 -9.98
C GLU A 297 -24.22 28.80 -11.45
N LYS A 298 -23.61 29.94 -11.82
CA LYS A 298 -23.50 30.39 -13.22
C LYS A 298 -22.42 29.64 -13.99
N TYR A 299 -21.49 29.01 -13.29
CA TYR A 299 -20.28 28.42 -13.86
C TYR A 299 -20.36 26.90 -13.73
N SER A 300 -19.91 26.17 -14.74
CA SER A 300 -19.93 24.70 -14.72
C SER A 300 -18.63 24.08 -15.22
N VAL A 301 -18.14 24.45 -16.39
CA VAL A 301 -16.78 24.11 -16.85
C VAL A 301 -15.97 25.39 -16.98
N ILE A 302 -14.72 25.36 -16.50
CA ILE A 302 -13.80 26.49 -16.61
C ILE A 302 -12.55 26.01 -17.35
N ALA A 303 -12.18 26.68 -18.44
CA ALA A 303 -10.94 26.43 -19.15
C ALA A 303 -9.99 27.61 -18.98
N THR A 304 -8.74 27.35 -18.58
CA THR A 304 -7.80 28.44 -18.27
C THR A 304 -6.33 28.03 -18.39
N THR A 305 -5.46 29.04 -18.32
CA THR A 305 -4.00 28.93 -18.37
C THR A 305 -3.44 28.28 -17.10
N ASN A 306 -2.19 27.84 -17.16
CA ASN A 306 -1.57 27.04 -16.10
C ASN A 306 -1.58 27.74 -14.73
N LEU A 307 -1.14 29.00 -14.66
CA LEU A 307 -1.09 29.75 -13.39
C LEU A 307 -2.48 30.06 -12.84
N ASN A 308 -3.39 30.53 -13.69
CA ASN A 308 -4.75 30.87 -13.28
C ASN A 308 -5.51 29.63 -12.78
N GLY A 309 -5.38 28.51 -13.49
CA GLY A 309 -6.04 27.26 -13.13
C GLY A 309 -5.54 26.70 -11.80
N ASP A 310 -4.25 26.86 -11.51
CA ASP A 310 -3.67 26.51 -10.22
C ASP A 310 -4.35 27.27 -9.07
N TYR A 311 -4.33 28.60 -9.14
CA TYR A 311 -4.90 29.44 -8.08
C TYR A 311 -6.41 29.25 -7.95
N LEU A 312 -7.12 29.18 -9.08
CA LEU A 312 -8.57 29.11 -9.08
C LEU A 312 -9.06 27.78 -8.49
N SER A 313 -8.41 26.67 -8.84
CA SER A 313 -8.80 25.36 -8.33
C SER A 313 -8.50 25.20 -6.84
N ASP A 314 -7.38 25.72 -6.35
CA ASP A 314 -7.09 25.73 -4.92
C ASP A 314 -8.09 26.61 -4.14
N ALA A 315 -8.44 27.78 -4.69
CA ALA A 315 -9.45 28.65 -4.10
C ALA A 315 -10.83 27.98 -4.07
N CYS A 316 -11.25 27.31 -5.15
CA CYS A 316 -12.51 26.57 -5.21
C CYS A 316 -12.53 25.40 -4.23
N ALA A 317 -11.43 24.64 -4.12
CA ALA A 317 -11.29 23.57 -3.13
C ALA A 317 -11.49 24.07 -1.70
N ALA A 318 -10.94 25.25 -1.38
CA ALA A 318 -11.14 25.89 -0.07
C ALA A 318 -12.62 26.22 0.22
N GLN A 319 -13.43 26.48 -0.81
CA GLN A 319 -14.86 26.76 -0.65
C GLN A 319 -15.68 25.52 -0.26
N VAL A 320 -15.25 24.32 -0.65
CA VAL A 320 -16.03 23.07 -0.51
C VAL A 320 -15.50 22.11 0.56
N GLY A 321 -14.47 22.49 1.31
CA GLY A 321 -13.94 21.68 2.42
C GLY A 321 -12.43 21.68 2.58
N GLY A 322 -11.69 22.31 1.65
CA GLY A 322 -10.24 22.46 1.70
C GLY A 322 -9.49 21.54 0.73
N LEU A 323 -8.18 21.76 0.62
CA LEU A 323 -7.31 21.01 -0.29
C LEU A 323 -7.24 19.50 0.02
N GLY A 324 -7.55 19.11 1.26
CA GLY A 324 -7.59 17.70 1.69
C GLY A 324 -8.70 16.88 1.04
N VAL A 325 -9.67 17.52 0.37
CA VAL A 325 -10.81 16.89 -0.31
C VAL A 325 -10.90 17.25 -1.80
N ALA A 326 -9.82 17.78 -2.39
CA ALA A 326 -9.78 18.12 -3.82
C ALA A 326 -9.06 17.04 -4.62
N PRO A 327 -9.69 16.44 -5.65
CA PRO A 327 -9.02 15.52 -6.54
C PRO A 327 -8.31 16.23 -7.70
N GLY A 328 -7.46 15.49 -8.41
CA GLY A 328 -6.75 15.98 -9.58
C GLY A 328 -6.31 14.88 -10.53
N ALA A 329 -6.38 15.16 -11.82
CA ALA A 329 -5.88 14.32 -12.89
C ALA A 329 -5.10 15.15 -13.91
N ASN A 330 -4.00 14.63 -14.42
CA ASN A 330 -3.25 15.21 -15.53
C ASN A 330 -3.37 14.23 -16.70
N ILE A 331 -3.99 14.65 -17.79
CA ILE A 331 -4.41 13.78 -18.89
C ILE A 331 -3.83 14.31 -20.21
N GLY A 332 -3.14 13.43 -20.93
CA GLY A 332 -2.68 13.60 -22.31
C GLY A 332 -3.53 12.79 -23.29
N ASP A 333 -3.00 12.47 -24.47
CA ASP A 333 -3.70 11.63 -25.46
C ASP A 333 -3.37 10.13 -25.33
N THR A 334 -2.23 9.82 -24.72
CA THR A 334 -1.72 8.44 -24.59
C THR A 334 -1.41 8.05 -23.15
N SER A 335 -1.62 8.96 -22.19
CA SER A 335 -1.35 8.72 -20.79
C SER A 335 -2.24 9.58 -19.88
N ALA A 336 -2.51 9.08 -18.68
CA ALA A 336 -3.21 9.81 -17.61
C ALA A 336 -2.54 9.53 -16.26
N LEU A 337 -2.32 10.61 -15.47
CA LEU A 337 -1.72 10.55 -14.14
C LEU A 337 -2.62 11.24 -13.12
N PHE A 338 -3.20 10.44 -12.23
CA PHE A 338 -4.06 10.88 -11.14
C PHE A 338 -3.22 11.22 -9.91
N GLU A 339 -3.53 12.31 -9.20
CA GLU A 339 -2.72 12.75 -8.07
C GLU A 339 -3.51 13.47 -6.97
N ALA A 340 -3.01 13.39 -5.74
CA ALA A 340 -3.47 14.29 -4.68
C ALA A 340 -3.09 15.75 -5.03
N VAL A 341 -4.01 16.68 -4.76
CA VAL A 341 -3.77 18.12 -5.01
C VAL A 341 -2.84 18.72 -3.96
N HIS A 342 -2.92 18.27 -2.71
CA HIS A 342 -2.13 18.80 -1.61
C HIS A 342 -0.64 18.37 -1.69
N GLY A 343 0.21 19.08 -0.95
CA GLY A 343 1.63 18.75 -0.80
C GLY A 343 1.91 17.57 0.15
N THR A 344 3.17 17.39 0.52
CA THR A 344 3.67 16.22 1.28
C THR A 344 3.39 16.26 2.78
N ALA A 345 3.01 17.41 3.34
CA ALA A 345 2.69 17.60 4.77
C ALA A 345 3.68 16.92 5.75
N PRO A 346 4.99 17.24 5.71
CA PRO A 346 6.03 16.49 6.40
C PRO A 346 5.89 16.47 7.93
N THR A 347 5.21 17.46 8.53
CA THR A 347 5.00 17.55 9.99
C THR A 347 4.08 16.47 10.55
N ILE A 348 3.26 15.85 9.70
CA ILE A 348 2.29 14.81 10.08
C ILE A 348 2.57 13.44 9.43
N ALA A 349 3.64 13.33 8.66
CA ALA A 349 4.08 12.07 8.05
C ALA A 349 4.40 11.00 9.11
N GLY A 350 3.96 9.77 8.86
CA GLY A 350 4.12 8.60 9.71
C GLY A 350 3.24 8.57 10.98
N LYS A 351 2.31 9.52 11.13
CA LYS A 351 1.51 9.67 12.36
C LYS A 351 0.09 9.09 12.27
N ASN A 352 -0.31 8.57 11.12
CA ASN A 352 -1.63 7.98 10.85
C ASN A 352 -2.79 8.97 11.11
N ILE A 353 -2.59 10.27 10.84
CA ILE A 353 -3.61 11.33 11.04
C ILE A 353 -3.94 12.12 9.77
N ALA A 354 -3.28 11.81 8.65
CA ALA A 354 -3.53 12.48 7.37
C ALA A 354 -4.90 12.10 6.80
N ASN A 355 -5.57 13.05 6.15
CA ASN A 355 -6.81 12.79 5.42
C ASN A 355 -6.50 12.17 4.05
N PRO A 356 -6.92 10.93 3.75
CA PRO A 356 -6.65 10.31 2.45
C PRO A 356 -7.61 10.76 1.34
N THR A 357 -8.60 11.60 1.65
CA THR A 357 -9.73 11.90 0.75
C THR A 357 -9.30 12.48 -0.59
N SER A 358 -8.33 13.41 -0.64
CA SER A 358 -7.83 13.98 -1.91
C SER A 358 -7.30 12.90 -2.86
N LEU A 359 -6.41 12.02 -2.40
CA LEU A 359 -5.88 10.93 -3.22
C LEU A 359 -6.95 9.89 -3.55
N LEU A 360 -7.86 9.62 -2.60
CA LEU A 360 -8.98 8.72 -2.82
C LEU A 360 -9.90 9.23 -3.93
N LEU A 361 -10.30 10.49 -3.89
CA LEU A 361 -11.13 11.10 -4.93
C LEU A 361 -10.42 11.13 -6.29
N SER A 362 -9.09 11.34 -6.32
CA SER A 362 -8.32 11.17 -7.56
C SER A 362 -8.31 9.73 -8.07
N ALA A 363 -8.33 8.74 -7.17
CA ALA A 363 -8.52 7.35 -7.55
C ALA A 363 -9.95 7.06 -8.04
N LEU A 364 -10.98 7.74 -7.50
CA LEU A 364 -12.35 7.61 -8.02
C LEU A 364 -12.47 8.21 -9.43
N MET A 365 -11.87 9.39 -9.66
CA MET A 365 -11.74 9.96 -11.01
C MET A 365 -11.02 9.00 -11.97
N MET A 366 -10.01 8.26 -11.48
CA MET A 366 -9.33 7.24 -12.28
C MET A 366 -10.28 6.09 -12.66
N LEU A 367 -11.11 5.63 -11.73
CA LEU A 367 -12.11 4.60 -12.02
C LEU A 367 -13.16 5.09 -13.02
N GLU A 368 -13.66 6.31 -12.88
CA GLU A 368 -14.60 6.93 -13.84
C GLU A 368 -13.96 7.07 -15.22
N TYR A 369 -12.70 7.53 -15.28
CA TYR A 369 -11.94 7.60 -16.52
C TYR A 369 -11.77 6.23 -17.19
N MET A 370 -11.73 5.16 -16.40
CA MET A 370 -11.66 3.78 -16.88
C MET A 370 -13.04 3.18 -17.26
N GLY A 371 -14.13 3.93 -17.09
CA GLY A 371 -15.51 3.43 -17.26
C GLY A 371 -15.92 2.44 -16.18
N TRP A 372 -15.37 2.59 -14.98
CA TRP A 372 -15.66 1.77 -13.80
C TRP A 372 -16.53 2.53 -12.78
N ASP A 373 -17.56 3.20 -13.29
CA ASP A 373 -18.41 4.16 -12.57
C ASP A 373 -19.11 3.57 -11.35
N GLU A 374 -19.50 2.29 -11.39
CA GLU A 374 -20.19 1.64 -10.27
C GLU A 374 -19.31 1.60 -9.02
N ALA A 375 -18.01 1.32 -9.19
CA ALA A 375 -17.06 1.29 -8.09
C ALA A 375 -16.81 2.71 -7.54
N ALA A 376 -16.67 3.72 -8.41
CA ALA A 376 -16.51 5.11 -8.02
C ALA A 376 -17.74 5.61 -7.21
N ALA A 377 -18.94 5.39 -7.75
CA ALA A 377 -20.20 5.83 -7.14
C ALA A 377 -20.44 5.21 -5.76
N MET A 378 -20.02 3.96 -5.52
CA MET A 378 -20.11 3.34 -4.20
C MET A 378 -19.24 4.05 -3.17
N VAL A 379 -18.01 4.41 -3.54
CA VAL A 379 -17.10 5.11 -2.62
C VAL A 379 -17.56 6.54 -2.37
N HIS A 380 -18.07 7.25 -3.38
CA HIS A 380 -18.68 8.58 -3.18
C HIS A 380 -19.81 8.52 -2.13
N LYS A 381 -20.72 7.54 -2.24
CA LYS A 381 -21.79 7.32 -1.26
C LYS A 381 -21.25 6.98 0.13
N ALA A 382 -20.25 6.10 0.20
CA ALA A 382 -19.60 5.73 1.46
C ALA A 382 -18.95 6.94 2.14
N LEU A 383 -18.30 7.82 1.36
CA LEU A 383 -17.67 9.04 1.83
C LEU A 383 -18.71 10.00 2.43
N SER A 384 -19.77 10.32 1.70
CA SER A 384 -20.86 11.17 2.18
C SER A 384 -21.50 10.64 3.45
N ARG A 385 -21.79 9.33 3.52
CA ARG A 385 -22.37 8.70 4.73
C ARG A 385 -21.43 8.74 5.91
N THR A 386 -20.16 8.39 5.71
CA THR A 386 -19.16 8.32 6.78
C THR A 386 -18.94 9.70 7.40
N ILE A 387 -18.75 10.72 6.56
CA ILE A 387 -18.56 12.09 7.00
C ILE A 387 -19.85 12.67 7.60
N GLY A 388 -21.01 12.42 6.98
CA GLY A 388 -22.33 12.82 7.51
C GLY A 388 -22.65 12.22 8.88
N ASN A 389 -22.14 11.03 9.17
CA ASN A 389 -22.19 10.38 10.49
C ASN A 389 -21.12 10.92 11.47
N LYS A 390 -20.50 12.07 11.17
CA LYS A 390 -19.47 12.75 11.98
C LYS A 390 -18.24 11.89 12.26
N ARG A 391 -17.91 10.99 11.33
CA ARG A 391 -16.72 10.14 11.37
C ARG A 391 -15.76 10.62 10.29
N ALA A 392 -14.76 11.39 10.66
CA ALA A 392 -13.82 11.97 9.70
C ALA A 392 -12.44 12.13 10.33
N THR A 393 -11.43 12.46 9.53
CA THR A 393 -10.09 12.78 10.03
C THR A 393 -10.03 14.16 10.68
N GLY A 394 -8.99 14.40 11.49
CA GLY A 394 -8.89 15.57 12.38
C GLY A 394 -8.99 16.95 11.70
N ASP A 395 -8.61 17.05 10.43
CA ASP A 395 -8.71 18.25 9.60
C ASP A 395 -10.16 18.65 9.29
N LEU A 396 -11.08 17.69 9.22
CA LEU A 396 -12.51 17.93 9.01
C LEU A 396 -13.24 18.06 10.35
N THR A 397 -12.96 17.20 11.32
CA THR A 397 -13.69 17.20 12.61
C THR A 397 -13.49 18.47 13.43
N ARG A 398 -12.41 19.23 13.20
CA ARG A 398 -12.21 20.55 13.83
C ARG A 398 -13.28 21.59 13.46
N LEU A 399 -14.04 21.36 12.38
CA LEU A 399 -15.14 22.20 11.91
C LEU A 399 -16.51 21.56 12.17
N MET A 400 -16.57 20.46 12.94
CA MET A 400 -17.79 19.71 13.22
C MET A 400 -18.03 19.63 14.73
N ASP A 401 -19.24 19.94 15.17
CA ASP A 401 -19.64 19.76 16.56
C ASP A 401 -19.83 18.26 16.88
N ASP A 402 -19.34 17.81 18.05
CA ASP A 402 -19.48 16.44 18.56
C ASP A 402 -18.95 15.34 17.61
N ALA A 403 -17.89 15.62 16.84
CA ALA A 403 -17.30 14.66 15.91
C ALA A 403 -16.12 13.88 16.51
N ARG A 404 -15.99 12.61 16.13
CA ARG A 404 -14.83 11.76 16.49
C ARG A 404 -13.79 11.84 15.38
N ALA A 405 -12.61 12.35 15.70
CA ALA A 405 -11.44 12.26 14.81
C ALA A 405 -11.00 10.81 14.66
N LEU A 406 -11.03 10.30 13.44
CA LEU A 406 -10.49 9.02 13.04
C LEU A 406 -9.05 9.17 12.55
N SER A 407 -8.23 8.16 12.79
CA SER A 407 -6.95 8.00 12.11
C SER A 407 -7.12 7.74 10.61
N THR A 408 -6.05 7.88 9.83
CA THR A 408 -6.05 7.64 8.37
C THR A 408 -6.56 6.23 8.05
N SER A 409 -6.09 5.23 8.79
CA SER A 409 -6.51 3.83 8.65
C SER A 409 -7.94 3.58 9.11
N GLU A 410 -8.35 4.09 10.28
CA GLU A 410 -9.74 3.96 10.75
C GLU A 410 -10.75 4.62 9.81
N PHE A 411 -10.38 5.74 9.17
CA PHE A 411 -11.23 6.39 8.18
C PHE A 411 -11.40 5.52 6.93
N ALA A 412 -10.33 4.91 6.42
CA ALA A 412 -10.43 3.93 5.34
C ALA A 412 -11.29 2.71 5.72
N ASP A 413 -11.15 2.21 6.96
CA ASP A 413 -11.97 1.10 7.48
C ASP A 413 -13.45 1.47 7.54
N ALA A 414 -13.75 2.71 7.98
CA ALA A 414 -15.11 3.23 8.00
C ALA A 414 -15.72 3.29 6.60
N LEU A 415 -14.97 3.79 5.60
CA LEU A 415 -15.42 3.84 4.21
C LEU A 415 -15.68 2.43 3.64
N ILE A 416 -14.77 1.49 3.89
CA ILE A 416 -14.92 0.10 3.43
C ILE A 416 -16.16 -0.56 4.06
N ALA A 417 -16.44 -0.27 5.33
CA ALA A 417 -17.61 -0.81 6.03
C ALA A 417 -18.96 -0.32 5.47
N GLU A 418 -18.99 0.80 4.77
CA GLU A 418 -20.18 1.35 4.11
C GLU A 418 -20.42 0.76 2.70
N LEU A 419 -19.45 0.03 2.14
CA LEU A 419 -19.58 -0.57 0.82
C LEU A 419 -20.55 -1.77 0.83
N PRO A 420 -21.33 -1.99 -0.26
CA PRO A 420 -22.20 -3.17 -0.38
C PRO A 420 -21.40 -4.48 -0.27
N ALA A 421 -22.01 -5.51 0.32
CA ALA A 421 -21.42 -6.84 0.35
C ALA A 421 -21.40 -7.45 -1.06
N VAL A 422 -20.33 -8.19 -1.40
CA VAL A 422 -20.24 -8.96 -2.65
C VAL A 422 -21.26 -10.10 -2.58
N GLU A 423 -22.35 -10.03 -3.34
CA GLU A 423 -23.32 -11.12 -3.43
C GLU A 423 -22.69 -12.32 -4.17
N ALA A 424 -22.48 -13.42 -3.44
CA ALA A 424 -22.23 -14.72 -4.05
C ALA A 424 -23.55 -15.22 -4.67
N LYS A 425 -23.61 -15.31 -6.01
CA LYS A 425 -24.72 -15.95 -6.70
C LYS A 425 -24.67 -17.47 -6.46
N GLU A 426 -25.34 -17.95 -5.43
CA GLU A 426 -25.78 -19.34 -5.31
C GLU A 426 -27.28 -19.47 -5.57
N GLN A 427 -27.65 -20.60 -6.16
CA GLN A 427 -28.93 -20.90 -6.77
C GLN A 427 -30.09 -20.92 -5.75
N LEU A 428 -31.20 -20.31 -6.17
CA LEU A 428 -32.48 -20.28 -5.47
C LEU A 428 -33.08 -21.70 -5.27
N VAL A 429 -33.43 -22.01 -4.02
CA VAL A 429 -34.62 -22.82 -3.70
C VAL A 429 -35.39 -22.04 -2.64
N GLY A 430 -36.64 -21.68 -2.95
CA GLY A 430 -37.49 -20.83 -2.12
C GLY A 430 -38.19 -21.58 -1.00
N ASP A 431 -38.66 -20.83 0.00
CA ASP A 431 -40.07 -20.76 0.36
C ASP A 431 -40.35 -19.53 1.24
N GLU A 432 -41.53 -18.95 1.10
CA GLU A 432 -42.03 -17.81 1.85
C GLU A 432 -42.55 -18.23 3.24
N THR A 433 -42.40 -17.39 4.27
CA THR A 433 -43.51 -16.97 5.15
C THR A 433 -43.12 -15.86 6.14
N LYS A 434 -44.13 -15.08 6.55
CA LYS A 434 -44.08 -13.74 7.13
C LYS A 434 -43.93 -13.66 8.65
N ASN A 435 -43.20 -12.61 9.08
CA ASN A 435 -43.31 -11.76 10.28
C ASN A 435 -43.53 -12.37 11.68
N GLN A 436 -42.60 -12.07 12.61
CA GLN A 436 -42.87 -11.33 13.86
C GLN A 436 -41.56 -10.94 14.59
N ASN A 437 -41.57 -9.76 15.24
CA ASN A 437 -40.45 -9.06 15.89
C ASN A 437 -39.54 -9.93 16.78
N VAL A 438 -38.24 -10.00 16.45
CA VAL A 438 -37.14 -10.40 17.37
C VAL A 438 -35.84 -9.68 16.94
N VAL A 439 -35.10 -9.16 17.93
CA VAL A 439 -33.68 -8.71 17.97
C VAL A 439 -32.86 -8.97 16.69
N PRO A 440 -32.09 -8.00 16.14
CA PRO A 440 -31.40 -8.19 14.87
C PRO A 440 -30.46 -9.40 14.96
N ALA A 441 -30.75 -10.41 14.14
CA ALA A 441 -29.92 -11.59 13.96
C ALA A 441 -28.52 -11.17 13.50
N ALA A 442 -27.53 -11.94 13.95
CA ALA A 442 -26.11 -11.68 13.84
C ALA A 442 -25.67 -11.23 12.43
N ASN A 443 -25.33 -9.95 12.35
CA ASN A 443 -24.25 -9.33 11.58
C ASN A 443 -23.56 -10.25 10.54
N THR A 444 -24.14 -10.42 9.36
CA THR A 444 -23.41 -10.94 8.19
C THR A 444 -22.75 -9.79 7.44
N ARG A 445 -21.68 -9.23 8.05
CA ARG A 445 -20.66 -8.43 7.35
C ARG A 445 -20.04 -9.30 6.25
N GLY A 446 -20.04 -8.83 5.02
CA GLY A 446 -19.23 -9.40 3.93
C GLY A 446 -17.73 -9.18 4.23
N LYS A 447 -17.15 -10.00 5.12
CA LYS A 447 -15.73 -10.02 5.44
C LYS A 447 -14.94 -10.35 4.17
N ARG A 448 -13.93 -9.52 3.81
CA ARG A 448 -12.75 -10.06 3.11
C ARG A 448 -12.26 -11.22 3.96
N ALA A 449 -12.18 -12.42 3.40
CA ALA A 449 -11.77 -13.60 4.16
C ALA A 449 -10.39 -13.31 4.77
N MET A 450 -10.34 -13.16 6.10
CA MET A 450 -9.07 -13.08 6.79
C MET A 450 -8.26 -14.33 6.45
N PRO A 451 -6.94 -14.22 6.28
CA PRO A 451 -6.09 -15.39 6.08
C PRO A 451 -6.38 -16.43 7.15
N LYS A 452 -6.35 -17.71 6.80
CA LYS A 452 -6.58 -18.80 7.74
C LYS A 452 -5.25 -19.38 8.18
N VAL A 453 -5.01 -19.39 9.50
CA VAL A 453 -3.86 -20.08 10.10
C VAL A 453 -4.36 -21.26 10.92
N SER A 454 -3.96 -22.47 10.52
CA SER A 454 -4.22 -23.67 11.32
C SER A 454 -3.05 -23.95 12.25
N VAL A 455 -3.29 -23.89 13.55
CA VAL A 455 -2.33 -24.25 14.60
C VAL A 455 -2.66 -25.66 15.07
N ILE A 456 -1.84 -26.63 14.68
CA ILE A 456 -2.02 -28.04 15.01
C ILE A 456 -1.19 -28.38 16.25
N GLY A 457 -1.89 -28.74 17.32
CA GLY A 457 -1.44 -28.85 18.71
C GLY A 457 -1.96 -27.69 19.55
N ALA A 458 -2.87 -27.94 20.48
CA ALA A 458 -3.38 -26.96 21.44
C ALA A 458 -2.63 -27.01 22.77
N GLY A 459 -1.38 -27.49 22.77
CA GLY A 459 -0.46 -27.38 23.90
C GLY A 459 -0.13 -25.92 24.26
N GLY A 460 0.76 -25.70 25.23
CA GLY A 460 1.12 -24.34 25.66
C GLY A 460 1.57 -23.44 24.49
N VAL A 461 2.45 -23.94 23.62
CA VAL A 461 2.99 -23.20 22.49
C VAL A 461 1.93 -22.88 21.43
N GLY A 462 1.09 -23.86 21.07
CA GLY A 462 0.05 -23.65 20.07
C GLY A 462 -1.03 -22.69 20.57
N ALA A 463 -1.41 -22.80 21.84
CA ALA A 463 -2.37 -21.88 22.45
C ALA A 463 -1.86 -20.43 22.50
N THR A 464 -0.60 -20.21 22.87
CA THR A 464 0.00 -18.86 22.86
C THR A 464 0.22 -18.33 21.44
N CYS A 465 0.59 -19.18 20.49
CA CYS A 465 0.68 -18.78 19.08
C CYS A 465 -0.69 -18.35 18.54
N ALA A 466 -1.73 -19.15 18.75
CA ALA A 466 -3.11 -18.80 18.40
C ALA A 466 -3.55 -17.48 19.07
N GLN A 467 -3.22 -17.31 20.35
CA GLN A 467 -3.49 -16.08 21.09
C GLN A 467 -2.82 -14.86 20.45
N TYR A 468 -1.52 -14.89 20.16
CA TYR A 468 -0.84 -13.74 19.57
C TYR A 468 -1.36 -13.43 18.16
N ILE A 469 -1.56 -14.44 17.31
CA ILE A 469 -2.10 -14.27 15.97
C ILE A 469 -3.47 -13.60 16.01
N ALA A 470 -4.36 -14.09 16.87
CA ALA A 470 -5.69 -13.55 16.99
C ALA A 470 -5.71 -12.18 17.67
N ASN A 471 -4.98 -11.97 18.76
CA ASN A 471 -4.93 -10.67 19.45
C ASN A 471 -4.38 -9.55 18.55
N MET A 472 -3.42 -9.88 17.67
CA MET A 472 -2.88 -8.95 16.68
C MET A 472 -3.78 -8.79 15.44
N GLY A 473 -4.89 -9.52 15.35
CA GLY A 473 -5.81 -9.47 14.22
C GLY A 473 -5.19 -9.95 12.90
N LEU A 474 -4.20 -10.85 12.95
CA LEU A 474 -3.43 -11.25 11.77
C LEU A 474 -4.18 -12.22 10.85
N ALA A 475 -4.99 -13.12 11.44
CA ALA A 475 -5.64 -14.22 10.74
C ALA A 475 -6.80 -14.80 11.55
N ASP A 476 -7.74 -15.47 10.85
CA ASP A 476 -8.67 -16.40 11.50
C ASP A 476 -7.88 -17.68 11.87
N VAL A 477 -8.04 -18.16 13.10
CA VAL A 477 -7.24 -19.26 13.64
C VAL A 477 -8.09 -20.52 13.82
N VAL A 478 -7.61 -21.64 13.30
CA VAL A 478 -8.12 -22.98 13.64
C VAL A 478 -7.13 -23.62 14.59
N LEU A 479 -7.52 -23.80 15.85
CA LEU A 479 -6.71 -24.46 16.88
C LEU A 479 -7.14 -25.93 16.95
N LEU A 480 -6.32 -26.82 16.42
CA LEU A 480 -6.62 -28.25 16.34
C LEU A 480 -5.82 -29.04 17.38
N ASP A 481 -6.44 -29.97 18.10
CA ASP A 481 -5.75 -30.96 18.93
C ASP A 481 -6.48 -32.31 18.89
N ILE A 482 -5.82 -33.39 19.30
CA ILE A 482 -6.45 -34.71 19.43
C ILE A 482 -7.18 -34.88 20.76
N GLN A 483 -6.83 -34.09 21.77
CA GLN A 483 -7.47 -34.14 23.09
C GLN A 483 -8.82 -33.44 23.02
N GLU A 484 -9.89 -34.22 23.17
CA GLU A 484 -11.26 -33.72 23.11
C GLU A 484 -11.52 -32.62 24.16
N GLY A 485 -12.22 -31.56 23.74
CA GLY A 485 -12.61 -30.44 24.61
C GLY A 485 -11.52 -29.40 24.89
N ILE A 486 -10.24 -29.78 24.86
CA ILE A 486 -9.12 -28.85 25.10
C ILE A 486 -9.03 -27.72 24.05
N PRO A 487 -9.00 -28.00 22.73
CA PRO A 487 -8.91 -26.94 21.74
C PRO A 487 -10.16 -26.07 21.74
N GLN A 488 -11.35 -26.65 21.93
CA GLN A 488 -12.63 -25.93 22.04
C GLN A 488 -12.63 -24.95 23.21
N GLY A 489 -12.24 -25.41 24.41
CA GLY A 489 -12.19 -24.58 25.60
C GLY A 489 -11.23 -23.40 25.43
N LYS A 490 -10.03 -23.66 24.90
CA LYS A 490 -9.05 -22.60 24.62
C LYS A 490 -9.49 -21.66 23.51
N GLY A 491 -10.06 -22.19 22.44
CA GLY A 491 -10.58 -21.39 21.32
C GLY A 491 -11.69 -20.45 21.76
N LEU A 492 -12.62 -20.93 22.59
CA LEU A 492 -13.70 -20.13 23.16
C LEU A 492 -13.17 -19.02 24.08
N ASP A 493 -12.24 -19.35 24.99
CA ASP A 493 -11.64 -18.38 25.91
C ASP A 493 -10.87 -17.29 25.15
N LEU A 494 -10.09 -17.67 24.14
CA LEU A 494 -9.37 -16.72 23.30
C LEU A 494 -10.31 -15.86 22.43
N LEU A 495 -11.41 -16.43 21.93
CA LEU A 495 -12.45 -15.66 21.22
C LEU A 495 -13.07 -14.60 22.14
N GLN A 496 -13.35 -14.95 23.40
CA GLN A 496 -13.87 -14.02 24.41
C GLN A 496 -12.83 -12.93 24.76
N ALA A 497 -11.56 -13.30 24.87
CA ALA A 497 -10.48 -12.34 25.08
C ALA A 497 -10.34 -11.36 23.90
N GLY A 498 -10.52 -11.83 22.66
CA GLY A 498 -10.51 -10.99 21.46
C GLY A 498 -11.52 -9.84 21.51
N ALA A 499 -12.71 -10.08 22.08
CA ALA A 499 -13.73 -9.05 22.26
C ALA A 499 -13.29 -7.91 23.21
N LEU A 500 -12.46 -8.22 24.22
CA LEU A 500 -11.89 -7.22 25.12
C LEU A 500 -10.69 -6.47 24.51
N LEU A 501 -9.94 -7.16 23.65
CA LEU A 501 -8.73 -6.62 23.01
C LEU A 501 -9.01 -5.90 21.68
N GLY A 502 -10.28 -5.87 21.24
CA GLY A 502 -10.69 -5.21 20.00
C GLY A 502 -10.23 -5.94 18.73
N SER A 503 -10.06 -7.26 18.79
CA SER A 503 -9.72 -8.08 17.62
C SER A 503 -10.95 -8.72 16.99
N ASP A 504 -11.10 -8.56 15.67
CA ASP A 504 -12.15 -9.20 14.86
C ASP A 504 -11.78 -10.62 14.37
N ALA A 505 -10.64 -11.16 14.83
CA ALA A 505 -10.18 -12.50 14.52
C ALA A 505 -11.09 -13.58 15.08
N ARG A 506 -11.54 -14.49 14.20
CA ARG A 506 -12.24 -15.70 14.65
C ARG A 506 -11.21 -16.72 15.09
N ILE A 507 -11.46 -17.33 16.24
CA ILE A 507 -10.73 -18.51 16.67
C ILE A 507 -11.73 -19.64 16.83
N HIS A 508 -11.44 -20.77 16.19
CA HIS A 508 -12.21 -21.99 16.30
C HIS A 508 -11.33 -23.10 16.84
N GLY A 509 -11.74 -23.68 17.97
CA GLY A 509 -11.08 -24.84 18.56
C GLY A 509 -11.75 -26.13 18.09
N THR A 510 -10.98 -27.11 17.62
CA THR A 510 -11.54 -28.33 17.01
C THR A 510 -10.67 -29.57 17.22
N ASN A 511 -11.28 -30.74 17.06
CA ASN A 511 -10.58 -32.01 16.93
C ASN A 511 -10.62 -32.55 15.49
N ASP A 512 -11.34 -31.89 14.57
CA ASP A 512 -11.51 -32.34 13.19
C ASP A 512 -10.59 -31.58 12.24
N TYR A 513 -9.82 -32.35 11.45
CA TYR A 513 -8.95 -31.81 10.42
C TYR A 513 -9.73 -31.12 9.30
N ALA A 514 -10.99 -31.47 9.06
CA ALA A 514 -11.81 -30.84 8.03
C ALA A 514 -11.89 -29.30 8.20
N ASP A 515 -11.84 -28.80 9.43
CA ASP A 515 -11.87 -27.36 9.72
C ASP A 515 -10.60 -26.62 9.24
N THR A 516 -9.49 -27.35 9.07
CA THR A 516 -8.18 -26.82 8.63
C THR A 516 -8.09 -26.62 7.11
N VAL A 517 -9.11 -27.01 6.34
CA VAL A 517 -9.13 -26.88 4.87
C VAL A 517 -8.87 -25.44 4.42
N GLY A 518 -8.03 -25.29 3.40
CA GLY A 518 -7.73 -24.00 2.78
C GLY A 518 -6.96 -23.05 3.69
N SER A 519 -6.08 -23.57 4.55
CA SER A 519 -5.19 -22.73 5.36
C SER A 519 -4.10 -22.10 4.49
N ASP A 520 -3.80 -20.82 4.74
CA ASP A 520 -2.67 -20.12 4.12
C ASP A 520 -1.35 -20.53 4.80
N ILE A 521 -1.40 -20.73 6.12
CA ILE A 521 -0.26 -21.17 6.92
C ILE A 521 -0.71 -22.30 7.86
N VAL A 522 0.09 -23.35 7.95
CA VAL A 522 -0.07 -24.44 8.92
C VAL A 522 1.08 -24.37 9.92
N VAL A 523 0.77 -24.18 11.19
CA VAL A 523 1.73 -24.21 12.28
C VAL A 523 1.65 -25.57 12.99
N ILE A 524 2.74 -26.34 12.97
CA ILE A 524 2.83 -27.65 13.63
C ILE A 524 3.54 -27.49 14.97
N THR A 525 2.76 -27.53 16.04
CA THR A 525 3.23 -27.59 17.44
C THR A 525 2.94 -28.94 18.10
N ALA A 526 2.19 -29.82 17.41
CA ALA A 526 1.81 -31.14 17.87
C ALA A 526 3.04 -32.02 18.11
N GLY A 527 3.09 -32.59 19.31
CA GLY A 527 4.18 -33.43 19.78
C GLY A 527 4.12 -33.53 21.30
N ILE A 528 4.96 -34.38 21.85
CA ILE A 528 5.08 -34.55 23.30
C ILE A 528 6.39 -33.97 23.81
N ALA A 529 6.34 -33.44 25.03
CA ALA A 529 7.54 -33.13 25.79
C ALA A 529 8.15 -34.43 26.35
N ARG A 530 9.47 -34.42 26.56
CA ARG A 530 10.18 -35.56 27.17
C ARG A 530 9.62 -35.84 28.55
N LYS A 531 9.13 -37.06 28.77
CA LYS A 531 8.64 -37.53 30.09
C LYS A 531 9.79 -38.14 30.92
N PRO A 532 9.69 -38.15 32.26
CA PRO A 532 10.63 -38.89 33.10
C PRO A 532 10.74 -40.35 32.65
N GLY A 533 11.96 -40.85 32.44
CA GLY A 533 12.24 -42.22 31.97
C GLY A 533 12.25 -42.42 30.44
N MET A 534 11.86 -41.43 29.64
CA MET A 534 11.88 -41.51 28.17
C MET A 534 13.29 -41.26 27.61
N SER A 535 13.79 -42.14 26.72
CA SER A 535 15.07 -41.93 26.04
C SER A 535 14.96 -40.82 24.96
N ARG A 536 16.10 -40.36 24.45
CA ARG A 536 16.11 -39.37 23.33
C ARG A 536 15.54 -39.99 22.05
N ASP A 537 15.84 -41.27 21.82
CA ASP A 537 15.41 -42.00 20.62
C ASP A 537 13.91 -42.31 20.67
N ASP A 538 13.37 -42.65 21.85
CA ASP A 538 11.92 -42.85 22.03
C ASP A 538 11.15 -41.56 21.72
N LEU A 539 11.64 -40.42 22.20
CA LEU A 539 11.04 -39.13 21.95
C LEU A 539 11.12 -38.77 20.46
N LEU A 540 12.29 -38.98 19.84
CA LEU A 540 12.51 -38.74 18.41
C LEU A 540 11.54 -39.55 17.56
N LYS A 541 11.44 -40.86 17.80
CA LYS A 541 10.53 -41.75 17.07
C LYS A 541 9.06 -41.35 17.26
N THR A 542 8.66 -41.04 18.50
CA THR A 542 7.28 -40.65 18.82
C THR A 542 6.89 -39.35 18.13
N ASN A 543 7.70 -38.30 18.27
CA ASN A 543 7.41 -37.02 17.63
C ASN A 543 7.52 -37.08 16.11
N ALA A 544 8.44 -37.88 15.56
CA ALA A 544 8.52 -38.11 14.12
C ALA A 544 7.22 -38.73 13.58
N THR A 545 6.68 -39.74 14.27
CA THR A 545 5.42 -40.39 13.88
C THR A 545 4.25 -39.39 13.91
N ILE A 546 4.13 -38.60 14.99
CA ILE A 546 3.09 -37.57 15.12
C ILE A 546 3.21 -36.51 14.02
N VAL A 547 4.40 -35.96 13.81
CA VAL A 547 4.64 -34.90 12.83
C VAL A 547 4.40 -35.40 11.41
N GLN A 548 4.80 -36.62 11.08
CA GLN A 548 4.54 -37.22 9.77
C GLN A 548 3.04 -37.34 9.50
N GLU A 549 2.26 -37.86 10.44
CA GLU A 549 0.80 -37.96 10.30
C GLU A 549 0.15 -36.57 10.16
N VAL A 550 0.51 -35.64 11.06
CA VAL A 550 -0.02 -34.28 11.07
C VAL A 550 0.27 -33.57 9.76
N ALA A 551 1.52 -33.65 9.27
CA ALA A 551 1.96 -33.02 8.04
C ALA A 551 1.22 -33.59 6.82
N HIS A 552 1.10 -34.92 6.74
CA HIS A 552 0.39 -35.58 5.64
C HIS A 552 -1.08 -35.15 5.58
N ARG A 553 -1.78 -35.17 6.72
CA ARG A 553 -3.20 -34.79 6.79
C ARG A 553 -3.40 -33.31 6.47
N ALA A 554 -2.59 -32.42 7.05
CA ALA A 554 -2.68 -30.99 6.80
C ALA A 554 -2.36 -30.62 5.36
N PHE A 555 -1.33 -31.24 4.75
CA PHE A 555 -0.99 -31.04 3.34
C PHE A 555 -2.10 -31.52 2.40
N THR A 556 -2.72 -32.65 2.70
CA THR A 556 -3.86 -33.17 1.91
C THR A 556 -5.01 -32.16 1.83
N LEU A 557 -5.25 -31.42 2.91
CA LEU A 557 -6.35 -30.46 3.02
C LEU A 557 -5.96 -29.02 2.64
N SER A 558 -4.67 -28.69 2.68
CA SER A 558 -4.12 -27.37 2.37
C SER A 558 -2.78 -27.50 1.63
N PRO A 559 -2.78 -28.00 0.37
CA PRO A 559 -1.55 -28.29 -0.37
C PRO A 559 -0.74 -27.05 -0.74
N GLU A 560 -1.36 -25.87 -0.70
CA GLU A 560 -0.70 -24.60 -1.02
C GLU A 560 -0.12 -23.88 0.20
N ALA A 561 -0.39 -24.35 1.42
CA ALA A 561 0.00 -23.68 2.65
C ALA A 561 1.52 -23.62 2.84
N ILE A 562 1.97 -22.61 3.59
CA ILE A 562 3.32 -22.58 4.16
C ILE A 562 3.30 -23.31 5.51
N PHE A 563 4.25 -24.21 5.72
CA PHE A 563 4.37 -25.02 6.92
C PHE A 563 5.42 -24.44 7.86
N LEU A 564 4.98 -24.01 9.04
CA LEU A 564 5.84 -23.57 10.14
C LEU A 564 5.94 -24.67 11.19
N VAL A 565 7.14 -25.19 11.40
CA VAL A 565 7.38 -26.32 12.31
C VAL A 565 7.96 -25.81 13.62
N VAL A 566 7.48 -26.36 14.73
CA VAL A 566 7.90 -26.00 16.10
C VAL A 566 8.27 -27.23 16.94
N THR A 567 7.73 -28.39 16.59
CA THR A 567 7.93 -29.65 17.33
C THR A 567 9.39 -30.08 17.39
N ASN A 568 9.88 -30.44 18.57
CA ASN A 568 11.25 -30.89 18.76
C ASN A 568 11.45 -32.40 18.51
N PRO A 569 12.63 -32.83 18.01
CA PRO A 569 13.80 -32.01 17.62
C PRO A 569 13.55 -31.21 16.34
N LEU A 570 13.62 -29.88 16.46
CA LEU A 570 13.01 -28.93 15.53
C LEU A 570 13.48 -29.06 14.08
N ASP A 571 14.78 -29.03 13.86
CA ASP A 571 15.38 -29.09 12.53
C ASP A 571 15.09 -30.43 11.83
N VAL A 572 15.09 -31.51 12.60
CA VAL A 572 14.80 -32.87 12.13
C VAL A 572 13.32 -33.02 11.78
N MET A 573 12.42 -32.47 12.61
CA MET A 573 10.99 -32.43 12.30
C MET A 573 10.69 -31.55 11.08
N THR A 574 11.41 -30.45 10.91
CA THR A 574 11.28 -29.58 9.72
C THR A 574 11.68 -30.32 8.45
N TYR A 575 12.79 -31.06 8.48
CA TYR A 575 13.18 -31.98 7.41
C TYR A 575 12.11 -33.03 7.13
N LEU A 576 11.55 -33.66 8.16
CA LEU A 576 10.52 -34.70 8.02
C LEU A 576 9.25 -34.15 7.38
N VAL A 577 8.79 -32.96 7.75
CA VAL A 577 7.63 -32.30 7.11
C VAL A 577 7.91 -32.06 5.63
N TRP A 578 9.11 -31.59 5.27
CA TRP A 578 9.49 -31.40 3.88
C TRP A 578 9.48 -32.71 3.08
N LYS A 579 10.07 -33.78 3.63
CA LYS A 579 10.06 -35.10 3.00
C LYS A 579 8.65 -35.69 2.89
N THR A 580 7.81 -35.51 3.89
CA THR A 580 6.45 -36.09 3.95
C THR A 580 5.48 -35.39 3.01
N THR A 581 5.58 -34.06 2.89
CA THR A 581 4.67 -33.26 2.07
C THR A 581 5.11 -33.16 0.62
N GLY A 582 6.41 -33.32 0.32
CA GLY A 582 6.96 -33.14 -1.03
C GLY A 582 6.90 -31.69 -1.53
N LEU A 583 6.60 -30.74 -0.63
CA LEU A 583 6.54 -29.31 -0.96
C LEU A 583 7.91 -28.78 -1.40
N PRO A 584 7.93 -27.67 -2.17
CA PRO A 584 9.16 -26.89 -2.34
C PRO A 584 9.75 -26.56 -0.97
N SER A 585 11.08 -26.69 -0.81
CA SER A 585 11.73 -26.42 0.47
C SER A 585 11.50 -25.00 0.98
N ALA A 586 11.20 -24.05 0.09
CA ALA A 586 10.83 -22.69 0.44
C ALA A 586 9.50 -22.57 1.23
N LYS A 587 8.62 -23.56 1.15
CA LYS A 587 7.33 -23.58 1.87
C LYS A 587 7.39 -24.30 3.23
N VAL A 588 8.54 -24.84 3.63
CA VAL A 588 8.69 -25.54 4.92
C VAL A 588 9.76 -24.84 5.74
N ILE A 589 9.40 -24.34 6.91
CA ILE A 589 10.26 -23.46 7.71
C ILE A 589 10.14 -23.86 9.17
N GLY A 590 11.25 -24.08 9.85
CA GLY A 590 11.26 -24.27 11.30
C GLY A 590 11.53 -22.96 12.03
N MET A 591 10.98 -22.83 13.24
CA MET A 591 11.14 -21.64 14.09
C MET A 591 12.59 -21.38 14.57
N ALA A 592 13.52 -22.34 14.40
CA ALA A 592 14.89 -22.26 14.93
C ALA A 592 15.60 -21.00 14.41
N GLY A 593 16.39 -20.35 15.25
CA GLY A 593 17.00 -19.05 14.94
C GLY A 593 16.13 -17.86 15.35
N ALA A 594 14.82 -17.88 15.12
CA ALA A 594 13.93 -16.78 15.52
C ALA A 594 13.76 -16.73 17.03
N LEU A 595 13.46 -17.89 17.64
CA LEU A 595 13.39 -18.05 19.11
C LEU A 595 14.76 -17.83 19.76
N ASP A 596 15.80 -18.40 19.16
CA ASP A 596 17.13 -18.40 19.75
C ASP A 596 17.71 -16.97 19.74
N SER A 597 17.48 -16.22 18.67
CA SER A 597 17.82 -14.80 18.58
C SER A 597 17.00 -13.95 19.55
N ALA A 598 15.72 -14.26 19.78
CA ALA A 598 14.89 -13.55 20.75
C ALA A 598 15.40 -13.76 22.20
N ARG A 599 15.84 -14.97 22.55
CA ARG A 599 16.48 -15.25 23.85
C ARG A 599 17.77 -14.47 24.02
N PHE A 600 18.65 -14.53 23.02
CA PHE A 600 19.92 -13.82 23.08
C PHE A 600 19.71 -12.31 23.20
N LYS A 601 18.77 -11.77 22.41
CA LYS A 601 18.33 -10.37 22.46
C LYS A 601 17.84 -9.96 23.86
N ALA A 602 17.03 -10.78 24.53
CA ALA A 602 16.56 -10.50 25.89
C ALA A 602 17.71 -10.51 26.91
N PHE A 603 18.63 -11.47 26.83
CA PHE A 603 19.77 -11.54 27.75
C PHE A 603 20.79 -10.41 27.54
N ILE A 604 20.97 -9.94 26.30
CA ILE A 604 21.78 -8.74 26.03
C ILE A 604 21.12 -7.51 26.66
N ALA A 605 19.80 -7.34 26.50
CA ALA A 605 19.05 -6.23 27.11
C ALA A 605 19.23 -6.20 28.63
N GLU A 606 19.03 -7.34 29.28
CA GLU A 606 19.23 -7.51 30.73
C GLU A 606 20.68 -7.19 31.14
N ALA A 607 21.65 -7.72 30.40
CA ALA A 607 23.06 -7.58 30.76
C ALA A 607 23.60 -6.15 30.59
N LEU A 608 23.02 -5.37 29.68
CA LEU A 608 23.41 -3.98 29.41
C LEU A 608 22.48 -2.94 30.05
N ASP A 609 21.35 -3.37 30.62
CA ASP A 609 20.29 -2.49 31.12
C ASP A 609 19.81 -1.47 30.06
N VAL A 610 19.52 -1.98 28.86
CA VAL A 610 19.03 -1.17 27.72
C VAL A 610 17.73 -1.72 27.16
N SER A 611 17.00 -0.88 26.42
CA SER A 611 15.74 -1.29 25.83
C SER A 611 15.93 -2.39 24.79
N VAL A 612 15.09 -3.42 24.87
CA VAL A 612 15.07 -4.54 23.91
C VAL A 612 14.70 -4.07 22.50
N VAL A 613 14.05 -2.91 22.33
CA VAL A 613 13.68 -2.39 20.99
C VAL A 613 14.91 -1.99 20.17
N ASP A 614 16.00 -1.60 20.83
CA ASP A 614 17.24 -1.12 20.21
C ASP A 614 18.20 -2.25 19.83
N ILE A 615 17.87 -3.49 20.20
CA ILE A 615 18.77 -4.63 20.03
C ILE A 615 18.41 -5.43 18.79
N GLN A 616 19.42 -5.75 17.97
CA GLN A 616 19.35 -6.79 16.97
C GLN A 616 20.24 -7.95 17.41
N ALA A 617 19.78 -9.19 17.29
CA ALA A 617 20.56 -10.36 17.65
C ALA A 617 20.40 -11.44 16.58
N MET A 618 21.44 -12.25 16.42
CA MET A 618 21.44 -13.32 15.42
C MET A 618 22.05 -14.60 16.00
N VAL A 619 21.29 -15.68 15.93
CA VAL A 619 21.71 -17.04 16.32
C VAL A 619 21.43 -17.98 15.15
N LEU A 620 22.44 -18.75 14.75
CA LEU A 620 22.39 -19.72 13.66
C LEU A 620 22.56 -21.16 14.19
N GLY A 621 22.49 -22.16 13.32
CA GLY A 621 22.72 -23.55 13.68
C GLY A 621 21.44 -24.28 14.10
N GLY A 622 21.59 -25.54 14.49
CA GLY A 622 20.49 -26.37 14.96
C GLY A 622 20.00 -25.93 16.33
N HIS A 623 18.70 -26.08 16.57
CA HIS A 623 18.08 -25.74 17.84
C HIS A 623 18.53 -26.69 18.95
N GLY A 624 19.16 -26.15 20.00
CA GLY A 624 19.66 -26.89 21.16
C GLY A 624 21.13 -26.57 21.46
N ASP A 625 21.85 -27.55 22.03
CA ASP A 625 23.19 -27.37 22.61
C ASP A 625 24.24 -26.85 21.60
N LEU A 626 24.01 -27.04 20.30
CA LEU A 626 24.93 -26.63 19.23
C LEU A 626 24.43 -25.44 18.41
N MET A 627 23.55 -24.61 18.96
CA MET A 627 23.26 -23.30 18.37
C MET A 627 24.50 -22.39 18.42
N VAL A 628 24.57 -21.47 17.47
CA VAL A 628 25.72 -20.60 17.20
C VAL A 628 25.28 -19.14 17.31
N PRO A 629 25.27 -18.56 18.52
CA PRO A 629 25.10 -17.11 18.68
C PRO A 629 26.23 -16.35 17.98
N LEU A 630 25.90 -15.22 17.37
CA LEU A 630 26.86 -14.38 16.64
C LEU A 630 26.99 -13.01 17.30
N PRO A 631 27.88 -12.84 18.30
CA PRO A 631 28.09 -11.56 18.98
C PRO A 631 28.44 -10.40 18.03
N ARG A 632 29.19 -10.66 16.95
CA ARG A 632 29.56 -9.63 15.97
C ARG A 632 28.38 -9.13 15.13
N TYR A 633 27.35 -9.93 14.98
CA TYR A 633 26.14 -9.61 14.25
C TYR A 633 24.96 -9.30 15.18
N SER A 634 25.24 -9.15 16.48
CA SER A 634 24.29 -8.71 17.48
C SER A 634 24.69 -7.31 17.95
N THR A 635 23.77 -6.35 17.89
CA THR A 635 24.06 -4.92 18.06
C THR A 635 23.05 -4.25 19.00
N VAL A 636 23.48 -3.15 19.61
CA VAL A 636 22.60 -2.16 20.26
C VAL A 636 22.69 -0.87 19.46
N SER A 637 21.58 -0.45 18.82
CA SER A 637 21.52 0.71 17.93
C SER A 637 22.64 0.75 16.87
N GLY A 638 23.01 -0.42 16.35
CA GLY A 638 24.07 -0.57 15.34
C GLY A 638 25.48 -0.83 15.88
N ILE A 639 25.72 -0.70 17.19
CA ILE A 639 27.03 -0.97 17.81
C ILE A 639 27.13 -2.46 18.17
N PRO A 640 28.12 -3.22 17.65
CA PRO A 640 28.31 -4.63 17.99
C PRO A 640 28.50 -4.85 19.48
N ILE A 641 27.88 -5.89 20.05
CA ILE A 641 28.02 -6.17 21.49
C ILE A 641 29.46 -6.50 21.91
N THR A 642 30.32 -6.90 20.96
CA THR A 642 31.76 -7.08 21.17
C THR A 642 32.52 -5.79 21.49
N GLU A 643 31.90 -4.63 21.24
CA GLU A 643 32.43 -3.32 21.61
C GLU A 643 31.82 -2.80 22.93
N LEU A 644 30.74 -3.42 23.40
CA LEU A 644 29.96 -2.98 24.57
C LEU A 644 30.22 -3.84 25.82
N MET A 645 30.70 -5.06 25.65
CA MET A 645 30.96 -6.03 26.71
C MET A 645 32.28 -6.75 26.47
N ASP A 646 32.92 -7.19 27.56
CA ASP A 646 34.10 -8.06 27.47
C ASP A 646 33.73 -9.47 26.97
N ALA A 647 34.75 -10.21 26.54
CA ALA A 647 34.58 -11.53 25.95
C ALA A 647 34.03 -12.57 26.94
N GLU A 648 34.31 -12.45 28.24
CA GLU A 648 33.85 -13.38 29.27
C GLU A 648 32.34 -13.26 29.47
N LYS A 649 31.85 -12.01 29.59
CA LYS A 649 30.42 -11.71 29.68
C LYS A 649 29.69 -12.15 28.42
N ILE A 650 30.25 -11.92 27.23
CA ILE A 650 29.66 -12.37 25.97
C ILE A 650 29.56 -13.90 25.91
N GLU A 651 30.61 -14.63 26.30
CA GLU A 651 30.57 -16.10 26.29
C GLU A 651 29.54 -16.63 27.30
N ALA A 652 29.43 -16.00 28.48
CA ALA A 652 28.40 -16.35 29.46
C ALA A 652 26.98 -16.16 28.89
N LEU A 653 26.72 -15.08 28.15
CA LEU A 653 25.43 -14.87 27.46
C LEU A 653 25.20 -15.90 26.34
N CYS A 654 26.24 -16.26 25.59
CA CYS A 654 26.16 -17.30 24.56
C CYS A 654 25.83 -18.65 25.18
N ALA A 655 26.47 -19.03 26.28
CA ALA A 655 26.20 -20.25 27.03
C ALA A 655 24.77 -20.26 27.59
N ARG A 656 24.35 -19.19 28.27
CA ARG A 656 22.97 -19.06 28.78
C ARG A 656 21.93 -19.14 27.66
N THR A 657 22.22 -18.61 26.47
CA THR A 657 21.33 -18.73 25.31
C THR A 657 21.14 -20.19 24.88
N ARG A 658 22.22 -20.98 24.83
CA ARG A 658 22.15 -22.43 24.54
C ARG A 658 21.32 -23.17 25.58
N ASP A 659 21.51 -22.81 26.85
CA ASP A 659 20.82 -23.43 27.98
C ASP A 659 19.42 -22.85 28.25
N GLY A 660 18.99 -21.80 27.54
CA GLY A 660 17.79 -21.04 27.88
C GLY A 660 16.50 -21.88 27.87
N GLY A 661 16.44 -22.92 27.02
CA GLY A 661 15.35 -23.90 27.07
C GLY A 661 15.36 -24.73 28.36
N ALA A 662 16.53 -25.20 28.77
CA ALA A 662 16.72 -25.96 30.00
C ALA A 662 16.50 -25.10 31.25
N GLU A 663 16.97 -23.84 31.25
CA GLU A 663 16.75 -22.85 32.30
C GLU A 663 15.23 -22.70 32.56
N ILE A 664 14.44 -22.42 31.51
CA ILE A 664 12.98 -22.27 31.63
C ILE A 664 12.32 -23.55 32.16
N VAL A 665 12.69 -24.72 31.63
CA VAL A 665 12.12 -26.01 32.09
C VAL A 665 12.46 -26.28 33.56
N SER A 666 13.67 -25.91 34.01
CA SER A 666 14.09 -26.06 35.40
C SER A 666 13.24 -25.21 36.37
N HIS A 667 12.72 -24.08 35.90
CA HIS A 667 11.82 -23.20 36.65
C HIS A 667 10.37 -23.66 36.58
N LEU A 668 9.86 -24.01 35.39
CA LEU A 668 8.48 -24.48 35.20
C LEU A 668 8.21 -25.85 35.84
N LYS A 669 9.26 -26.62 36.13
CA LYS A 669 9.27 -28.00 36.70
C LYS A 669 8.60 -29.07 35.82
N THR A 670 7.60 -28.70 35.04
CA THR A 670 6.88 -29.57 34.11
C THR A 670 6.57 -28.81 32.82
N GLY A 671 6.53 -29.52 31.68
CA GLY A 671 6.25 -28.92 30.37
C GLY A 671 7.47 -28.32 29.66
N SER A 672 7.22 -27.38 28.75
CA SER A 672 8.22 -26.69 27.94
C SER A 672 7.98 -25.18 27.95
N ALA A 673 8.90 -24.38 27.42
CA ALA A 673 8.62 -22.96 27.16
C ALA A 673 7.44 -22.82 26.17
N PHE A 674 6.59 -21.80 26.35
CA PHE A 674 5.41 -21.59 25.50
C PHE A 674 5.18 -20.14 25.02
N TYR A 675 5.51 -19.12 25.81
CA TYR A 675 5.34 -17.72 25.37
C TYR A 675 6.30 -17.31 24.26
N ALA A 676 7.61 -17.40 24.52
CA ALA A 676 8.63 -17.01 23.54
C ALA A 676 8.53 -17.82 22.23
N PRO A 677 8.35 -19.15 22.25
CA PRO A 677 8.11 -19.91 21.01
C PRO A 677 6.86 -19.45 20.25
N GLY A 678 5.73 -19.23 20.95
CA GLY A 678 4.50 -18.75 20.32
C GLY A 678 4.67 -17.37 19.67
N ALA A 679 5.37 -16.45 20.33
CA ALA A 679 5.68 -15.13 19.79
C ALA A 679 6.64 -15.21 18.59
N SER A 680 7.65 -16.08 18.62
CA SER A 680 8.59 -16.26 17.52
C SER A 680 7.91 -16.76 16.24
N VAL A 681 7.02 -17.75 16.36
CA VAL A 681 6.23 -18.22 15.21
C VAL A 681 5.28 -17.14 14.73
N THR A 682 4.64 -16.40 15.64
CA THR A 682 3.73 -15.31 15.26
C THR A 682 4.45 -14.21 14.48
N MET A 683 5.69 -13.88 14.84
CA MET A 683 6.53 -12.95 14.07
C MET A 683 6.81 -13.46 12.66
N MET A 684 7.01 -14.78 12.49
CA MET A 684 7.18 -15.40 11.16
C MET A 684 5.87 -15.37 10.36
N VAL A 685 4.75 -15.71 10.99
CA VAL A 685 3.39 -15.62 10.41
C VAL A 685 3.10 -14.20 9.95
N GLU A 686 3.32 -13.20 10.80
CA GLU A 686 3.16 -11.79 10.47
C GLU A 686 4.04 -11.42 9.26
N SER A 687 5.31 -11.82 9.26
CA SER A 687 6.23 -11.51 8.17
C SER A 687 5.77 -12.05 6.82
N ILE A 688 5.22 -13.26 6.82
CA ILE A 688 4.71 -13.96 5.64
C ILE A 688 3.39 -13.31 5.18
N LEU A 689 2.41 -13.15 6.07
CA LEU A 689 1.08 -12.62 5.74
C LEU A 689 1.13 -11.15 5.30
N LYS A 690 1.99 -10.33 5.93
CA LYS A 690 2.20 -8.92 5.56
C LYS A 690 3.16 -8.74 4.40
N ASP A 691 3.78 -9.83 3.92
CA ASP A 691 4.79 -9.80 2.86
C ASP A 691 5.91 -8.79 3.13
N SER A 692 6.42 -8.78 4.36
CA SER A 692 7.32 -7.71 4.83
C SER A 692 8.80 -7.93 4.48
N HIS A 693 9.14 -9.04 3.82
CA HIS A 693 10.52 -9.39 3.41
C HIS A 693 11.55 -9.28 4.56
N ARG A 694 11.17 -9.68 5.78
CA ARG A 694 12.05 -9.56 6.95
C ARG A 694 13.16 -10.61 6.93
N LEU A 695 14.36 -10.18 7.31
CA LEU A 695 15.49 -11.06 7.58
C LEU A 695 15.35 -11.67 8.98
N ILE A 696 14.90 -12.91 9.06
CA ILE A 696 14.66 -13.65 10.31
C ILE A 696 15.45 -14.96 10.23
N PRO A 697 16.42 -15.20 11.13
CA PRO A 697 17.07 -16.50 11.23
C PRO A 697 16.02 -17.59 11.41
N SER A 698 16.00 -18.56 10.49
CA SER A 698 14.94 -19.58 10.40
C SER A 698 15.57 -20.94 10.07
N SER A 699 14.97 -22.05 10.53
CA SER A 699 15.40 -23.38 10.10
C SER A 699 14.90 -23.61 8.67
N VAL A 700 15.82 -23.63 7.72
CA VAL A 700 15.53 -23.77 6.28
C VAL A 700 16.48 -24.76 5.64
N HIS A 701 16.13 -25.27 4.46
CA HIS A 701 16.99 -26.18 3.72
C HIS A 701 18.33 -25.51 3.41
N VAL A 702 19.43 -26.22 3.67
CA VAL A 702 20.79 -25.66 3.58
C VAL A 702 21.16 -25.21 2.17
N GLY A 703 20.69 -25.87 1.11
CA GLY A 703 20.92 -25.46 -0.28
C GLY A 703 22.39 -25.26 -0.71
N GLY A 704 23.37 -25.76 0.05
CA GLY A 704 24.79 -25.48 -0.17
C GLY A 704 25.35 -24.28 0.59
N ALA A 705 24.51 -23.50 1.29
CA ALA A 705 24.89 -22.28 2.01
C ALA A 705 26.03 -22.55 3.00
N TYR A 706 26.96 -21.61 3.11
CA TYR A 706 28.16 -21.72 3.94
C TYR A 706 29.07 -22.93 3.62
N GLY A 707 28.86 -23.58 2.47
CA GLY A 707 29.54 -24.79 2.06
C GLY A 707 29.12 -26.03 2.86
N ILE A 708 27.89 -26.04 3.39
CA ILE A 708 27.26 -27.20 4.02
C ILE A 708 26.52 -27.97 2.93
N LYS A 709 26.87 -29.24 2.74
CA LYS A 709 26.24 -30.13 1.76
C LYS A 709 25.29 -31.08 2.47
N GLY A 710 24.25 -31.52 1.76
CA GLY A 710 23.27 -32.48 2.25
C GLY A 710 21.84 -31.94 2.20
N ASP A 711 20.89 -32.82 2.45
CA ASP A 711 19.47 -32.50 2.57
C ASP A 711 19.13 -32.39 4.06
N LEU A 712 19.38 -31.22 4.63
CA LEU A 712 19.04 -30.95 6.03
C LEU A 712 18.52 -29.53 6.18
N PHE A 713 17.77 -29.32 7.25
CA PHE A 713 17.28 -28.01 7.66
C PHE A 713 18.09 -27.53 8.86
N ILE A 714 18.44 -26.25 8.89
CA ILE A 714 19.19 -25.66 10.01
C ILE A 714 18.93 -24.15 10.07
N GLY A 715 19.09 -23.54 11.24
CA GLY A 715 18.96 -22.10 11.43
C GLY A 715 19.97 -21.30 10.59
N LEU A 716 19.48 -20.58 9.59
CA LEU A 716 20.26 -19.71 8.69
C LEU A 716 19.61 -18.32 8.55
N PRO A 717 20.35 -17.24 8.22
CA PRO A 717 19.77 -15.93 8.00
C PRO A 717 18.86 -15.97 6.76
N THR A 718 17.55 -15.81 6.96
CA THR A 718 16.55 -16.09 5.93
C THR A 718 15.63 -14.90 5.72
N VAL A 719 15.36 -14.53 4.47
CA VAL A 719 14.33 -13.54 4.13
C VAL A 719 12.99 -14.24 3.96
N LEU A 720 11.99 -13.86 4.76
CA LEU A 720 10.63 -14.42 4.71
C LEU A 720 9.65 -13.47 4.00
N CYS A 721 8.89 -13.98 3.04
CA CYS A 721 7.87 -13.25 2.28
C CYS A 721 6.56 -14.07 2.15
N ARG A 722 5.57 -13.57 1.41
CA ARG A 722 4.27 -14.25 1.19
C ARG A 722 4.36 -15.64 0.56
N HIS A 723 5.50 -15.97 -0.04
CA HIS A 723 5.75 -17.27 -0.68
C HIS A 723 6.60 -18.23 0.19
N GLY A 724 6.89 -17.85 1.44
CA GLY A 724 7.76 -18.60 2.35
C GLY A 724 9.18 -18.04 2.35
N VAL A 725 10.17 -18.90 2.10
CA VAL A 725 11.59 -18.49 2.01
C VAL A 725 11.87 -17.82 0.67
N HIS A 726 12.21 -16.53 0.72
CA HIS A 726 12.71 -15.80 -0.46
C HIS A 726 14.17 -16.16 -0.76
N GLY A 727 14.99 -16.31 0.27
CA GLY A 727 16.39 -16.70 0.13
C GLY A 727 17.17 -16.68 1.45
N VAL A 728 18.34 -17.31 1.42
CA VAL A 728 19.32 -17.30 2.53
C VAL A 728 20.39 -16.25 2.26
N VAL A 729 20.67 -15.41 3.26
CA VAL A 729 21.70 -14.36 3.18
C VAL A 729 23.00 -14.86 3.80
N GLU A 730 24.00 -15.14 2.98
CA GLU A 730 25.33 -15.58 3.46
C GLU A 730 26.17 -14.41 4.01
N ILE A 731 26.13 -14.25 5.33
CA ILE A 731 27.01 -13.31 6.05
C ILE A 731 28.44 -13.87 6.23
N LYS A 732 29.42 -12.99 6.49
CA LYS A 732 30.82 -13.39 6.68
C LYS A 732 31.05 -13.96 8.09
N LEU A 733 31.20 -15.27 8.18
CA LEU A 733 31.55 -15.96 9.44
C LEU A 733 33.08 -16.04 9.64
N ARG A 734 33.52 -15.90 10.88
CA ARG A 734 34.88 -16.23 11.31
C ARG A 734 35.12 -17.76 11.23
N ARG A 735 36.40 -18.17 11.31
CA ARG A 735 36.79 -19.58 11.15
C ARG A 735 36.16 -20.48 12.22
N ASP A 736 36.11 -20.00 13.45
CA ASP A 736 35.48 -20.63 14.61
C ASP A 736 33.95 -20.69 14.47
N GLU A 737 33.29 -19.58 14.13
CA GLU A 737 31.84 -19.53 13.88
C GLU A 737 31.43 -20.49 12.76
N LYS A 738 32.17 -20.51 11.64
CA LYS A 738 31.94 -21.42 10.51
C LYS A 738 32.16 -22.89 10.91
N ARG A 739 33.16 -23.17 11.75
CA ARG A 739 33.41 -24.52 12.27
C ARG A 739 32.28 -24.96 13.19
N ALA A 740 31.78 -24.09 14.06
CA ALA A 740 30.65 -24.35 14.94
C ALA A 740 29.37 -24.64 14.15
N LEU A 741 29.06 -23.82 13.13
CA LEU A 741 27.90 -24.03 12.27
C LEU A 741 27.96 -25.38 11.53
N LYS A 742 29.13 -25.76 11.01
CA LYS A 742 29.33 -27.07 10.36
C LYS A 742 29.20 -28.23 11.34
N ALA A 743 29.69 -28.09 12.57
CA ALA A 743 29.55 -29.11 13.61
C ALA A 743 28.07 -29.29 14.03
N SER A 744 27.34 -28.17 14.11
CA SER A 744 25.90 -28.15 14.35
C SER A 744 25.15 -28.90 13.24
N ALA A 745 25.43 -28.57 11.97
CA ALA A 745 24.85 -29.26 10.81
C ALA A 745 25.14 -30.76 10.78
N LYS A 746 26.37 -31.18 11.12
CA LYS A 746 26.71 -32.60 11.21
C LYS A 746 25.89 -33.34 12.27
N THR A 747 25.58 -32.68 13.38
CA THR A 747 24.78 -33.28 14.46
C THR A 747 23.32 -33.42 14.06
N VAL A 748 22.76 -32.41 13.38
CA VAL A 748 21.41 -32.50 12.79
C VAL A 748 21.35 -33.65 11.79
N GLN A 749 22.33 -33.75 10.89
CA GLN A 749 22.42 -34.83 9.90
C GLN A 749 22.43 -36.22 10.56
N GLY A 750 23.26 -36.44 11.59
CA GLY A 750 23.28 -37.73 12.29
C GLY A 750 21.96 -38.04 13.02
N THR A 751 21.24 -37.01 13.47
CA THR A 751 19.92 -37.20 14.08
C THR A 751 18.85 -37.54 13.03
N ILE A 752 18.95 -36.97 11.82
CA ILE A 752 18.10 -37.35 10.67
C ILE A 752 18.31 -38.83 10.32
N GLU A 753 19.56 -39.28 10.18
CA GLU A 753 19.89 -40.68 9.87
C GLU A 753 19.36 -41.64 10.94
N THR A 754 19.45 -41.24 12.21
CA THR A 754 18.89 -42.00 13.34
C THR A 754 17.36 -42.06 13.26
N MET A 755 16.71 -40.94 12.97
CA MET A 755 15.24 -40.88 12.80
C MET A 755 14.77 -41.78 11.66
N GLU A 756 15.41 -41.71 10.49
CA GLU A 756 15.08 -42.54 9.33
C GLU A 756 15.20 -44.02 9.69
N THR A 757 16.28 -44.42 10.36
CA THR A 757 16.46 -45.81 10.83
C THR A 757 15.35 -46.25 11.80
N LEU A 758 14.85 -45.35 12.64
CA LEU A 758 13.80 -45.65 13.63
C LEU A 758 12.39 -45.74 13.02
N LEU A 759 12.14 -45.07 11.90
CA LEU A 759 10.86 -45.07 11.19
C LEU A 759 10.73 -46.25 10.20
N GLY A 760 11.84 -46.87 9.81
CA GLY A 760 11.87 -47.94 8.81
C GLY A 760 11.86 -47.38 7.40
#